data_AF-A0AAD5TAN8-F1
#
_entry.id   AF-A0AAD5TAN8-F1
#
_cell.length_a   1.000
_cell.length_b   1.000
_cell.length_c   1.000
_cell.angle_alpha   90.00
_cell.angle_beta   90.00
_cell.angle_gamma   90.00
#
_symmetry.space_group_name_H-M   'P 1'
#
loop_
_entity.id
_entity.type
_entity.pdbx_description
1 polymer ?
#
loop_
_entity_poly.entity_id
_entity_poly.type
_entity_poly.pdbx_seq_one_letter_code
_entity_poly.pdbx_strand_id
1 'polypeptide(L)'
;MSEPFKNIKGSMTNERAHLLVQEWEEKHGYGSYNDRKVIRPGEDDYQVHVIALETYVFSVVNTTTNVTLAEMLLFDKSQDEGMSIRQEGSPEGTCFDSGIMRIMAWRKDNYPGIRELNDVKWREKAYGLGPGKSISDGLNCRNANNLMDKCLQIGRHSSMYLIDMHGDFVFHRRTTEAEEQEVIRKNPNVKFRKERIPPVFGTLYNNHFQEIVNLKVQQSLAARSREANVVKSEVACKIKGGKKKELEEGEIAEELKMQYIEIDLTDLDTVVKTIVENEKDNELPTTYVIRKSDSKDQFHLENKNISESRVLTNLLFHYIMETKFIPKANTRTSSKDNMSCIESLVLHNGNIIKLYKDLETRQKCAEKLDIPFKDQSMSSISMEHFSRTYPHLRKSTLSHKMSSILDFEGKPSIFYGKLQNVFFDPETMDAYDIPRCYTTSMYSMPLEYAIFTIFDHVEEYDKDKSNGGKKAGLYLVKTTNVIPCNGDGWYSNVIVQKLIKEGIPHQVTDMIIASYSLPATYFKKFINETKDLLGDEHAKFPINSVIGNLGRRENESHQPLRKQIIDYANCMLYDMAKDLVGGMEKVIAVKADCIVVRKDDIIENPLIFPTIPYQPKMKYRREERLPVIQSLIPKHRILKFKVRKLVKDRILKQDSLDRYLHDPINIYRSEEYSSKIWERKVDLRIKKGEDGAQMLLNLLNGKGCRIQADAGFAENVNGKTIHKGLTIDMTQVARMMKKLPDVILVDEISQIPAYLWNILYAYKMKGCKFFIFGDAVQLPPVELPKQMLAEDYLETYMVSFIADGNLITLTENHRYINDPSNMMHEIVSAVKNET
;
A
#
# COMPACT_ATOMS: atom_id res chain seq x y z
N MET A 1 -6.98 12.74 27.78
CA MET A 1 -8.45 12.72 27.61
C MET A 1 -9.18 12.68 28.96
N SER A 2 -9.10 13.71 29.82
CA SER A 2 -9.67 13.60 31.19
C SER A 2 -10.07 14.91 31.90
N GLU A 3 -10.13 16.06 31.21
CA GLU A 3 -10.87 17.22 31.74
C GLU A 3 -12.30 17.21 31.18
N PRO A 4 -13.32 16.73 31.92
CA PRO A 4 -14.71 16.93 31.52
C PRO A 4 -15.06 18.42 31.63
N PHE A 5 -15.86 18.93 30.68
CA PHE A 5 -16.41 20.29 30.69
C PHE A 5 -17.37 20.49 31.88
N LYS A 6 -16.82 20.73 33.06
CA LYS A 6 -17.58 20.87 34.31
C LYS A 6 -18.36 22.19 34.32
N ASN A 7 -19.68 22.07 34.44
CA ASN A 7 -20.62 23.14 34.82
C ASN A 7 -20.81 24.29 33.82
N ILE A 8 -21.22 23.98 32.58
CA ILE A 8 -21.91 24.98 31.75
C ILE A 8 -23.32 25.17 32.34
N LYS A 9 -23.51 26.23 33.14
CA LYS A 9 -24.81 26.60 33.74
C LYS A 9 -25.49 27.69 32.92
N GLY A 10 -26.73 27.45 32.50
CA GLY A 10 -27.55 28.38 31.73
C GLY A 10 -28.10 27.74 30.44
N SER A 11 -28.95 28.48 29.72
CA SER A 11 -29.43 28.08 28.39
C SER A 11 -28.33 28.28 27.35
N MET A 12 -27.99 27.24 26.60
CA MET A 12 -26.99 27.31 25.54
C MET A 12 -27.60 27.94 24.27
N THR A 13 -27.25 29.19 23.97
CA THR A 13 -27.62 29.87 22.71
C THR A 13 -26.51 29.71 21.67
N ASN A 14 -26.80 30.01 20.39
CA ASN A 14 -25.79 29.97 19.32
C ASN A 14 -24.63 30.97 19.57
N GLU A 15 -24.90 32.19 20.08
CA GLU A 15 -23.81 33.08 20.49
C GLU A 15 -22.99 32.49 21.66
N ARG A 16 -23.63 31.88 22.66
CA ARG A 16 -22.88 31.30 23.80
C ARG A 16 -22.09 30.07 23.39
N ALA A 17 -22.60 29.29 22.44
CA ALA A 17 -21.90 28.17 21.80
C ALA A 17 -20.63 28.64 21.08
N HIS A 18 -20.73 29.63 20.19
CA HIS A 18 -19.56 30.24 19.54
C HIS A 18 -18.58 30.82 20.55
N LEU A 19 -19.06 31.55 21.56
CA LEU A 19 -18.21 32.09 22.62
C LEU A 19 -17.49 31.00 23.42
N LEU A 20 -18.09 29.82 23.63
CA LEU A 20 -17.43 28.71 24.34
C LEU A 20 -16.39 27.98 23.48
N VAL A 21 -16.61 27.86 22.17
CA VAL A 21 -15.59 27.36 21.23
C VAL A 21 -14.42 28.35 21.18
N GLN A 22 -14.71 29.65 21.07
CA GLN A 22 -13.70 30.71 21.07
C GLN A 22 -12.96 30.82 22.41
N GLU A 23 -13.65 30.79 23.55
CA GLU A 23 -13.04 30.75 24.90
C GLU A 23 -12.11 29.52 25.05
N TRP A 24 -12.47 28.38 24.45
CA TRP A 24 -11.63 27.19 24.45
C TRP A 24 -10.41 27.32 23.51
N GLU A 25 -10.60 27.85 22.30
CA GLU A 25 -9.51 28.16 21.37
C GLU A 25 -8.49 29.11 22.03
N GLU A 26 -8.96 30.24 22.57
CA GLU A 26 -8.14 31.24 23.26
C GLU A 26 -7.42 30.66 24.49
N LYS A 27 -8.10 29.86 25.33
CA LYS A 27 -7.50 29.22 26.51
C LYS A 27 -6.33 28.29 26.16
N HIS A 28 -6.36 27.65 24.99
CA HIS A 28 -5.32 26.72 24.53
C HIS A 28 -4.32 27.36 23.55
N GLY A 29 -4.38 28.68 23.37
CA GLY A 29 -3.43 29.43 22.56
C GLY A 29 -3.70 29.38 21.05
N TYR A 30 -4.88 28.92 20.65
CA TYR A 30 -5.35 29.00 19.27
C TYR A 30 -6.01 30.37 19.08
N GLY A 31 -5.36 31.26 18.32
CA GLY A 31 -5.90 32.61 18.06
C GLY A 31 -7.26 32.57 17.35
N SER A 32 -8.07 33.61 17.56
CA SER A 32 -9.44 33.69 16.99
C SER A 32 -9.47 33.35 15.50
N TYR A 33 -10.59 32.81 15.02
CA TYR A 33 -10.76 32.27 13.67
C TYR A 33 -10.22 33.17 12.53
N ASN A 34 -10.24 34.50 12.72
CA ASN A 34 -9.79 35.51 11.74
C ASN A 34 -8.30 35.88 11.83
N ASP A 35 -7.60 35.59 12.93
CA ASP A 35 -6.20 35.99 13.18
C ASP A 35 -5.25 34.77 13.30
N ARG A 36 -5.34 33.86 12.32
CA ARG A 36 -4.51 32.64 12.30
C ARG A 36 -3.11 32.85 11.72
N LYS A 37 -2.24 33.44 12.53
CA LYS A 37 -0.78 33.21 12.47
C LYS A 37 -0.32 32.60 13.79
N VAL A 38 0.55 31.58 13.72
CA VAL A 38 1.16 30.84 14.84
C VAL A 38 0.23 29.83 15.54
N ILE A 39 0.16 28.62 14.98
CA ILE A 39 -0.09 27.37 15.71
C ILE A 39 0.98 26.36 15.25
N ARG A 40 1.52 25.54 16.16
CA ARG A 40 2.68 24.67 15.88
C ARG A 40 2.28 23.41 15.09
N PRO A 41 3.13 22.88 14.19
CA PRO A 41 2.85 21.65 13.47
C PRO A 41 3.20 20.42 14.33
N GLY A 42 2.23 19.53 14.57
CA GLY A 42 2.49 18.25 15.24
C GLY A 42 1.28 17.53 15.87
N GLU A 43 0.15 18.22 16.07
CA GLU A 43 -1.01 17.66 16.79
C GLU A 43 -2.27 17.65 15.90
N ASP A 44 -2.59 16.48 15.32
CA ASP A 44 -3.89 16.19 14.68
C ASP A 44 -5.06 16.30 15.69
N ASP A 45 -4.75 16.30 16.98
CA ASP A 45 -5.70 16.53 18.07
C ASP A 45 -6.49 17.84 17.92
N TYR A 46 -5.96 18.89 17.28
CA TYR A 46 -6.70 20.15 17.14
C TYR A 46 -8.04 19.98 16.40
N GLN A 47 -8.03 19.32 15.23
CA GLN A 47 -9.28 19.10 14.49
C GLN A 47 -10.20 18.14 15.26
N VAL A 48 -9.66 17.08 15.86
CA VAL A 48 -10.46 16.11 16.63
C VAL A 48 -11.13 16.78 17.85
N HIS A 49 -10.40 17.62 18.58
CA HIS A 49 -10.93 18.31 19.77
C HIS A 49 -11.90 19.45 19.41
N VAL A 50 -11.65 20.20 18.34
CA VAL A 50 -12.59 21.22 17.85
C VAL A 50 -13.86 20.56 17.28
N ILE A 51 -13.75 19.50 16.47
CA ILE A 51 -14.92 18.75 15.95
C ILE A 51 -15.69 18.09 17.11
N ALA A 52 -15.01 17.53 18.11
CA ALA A 52 -15.65 16.98 19.29
C ALA A 52 -16.33 18.07 20.15
N LEU A 53 -15.72 19.26 20.25
CA LEU A 53 -16.29 20.40 20.97
C LEU A 53 -17.47 21.01 20.21
N GLU A 54 -17.40 21.19 18.90
CA GLU A 54 -18.53 21.60 18.06
C GLU A 54 -19.65 20.57 18.14
N THR A 55 -19.34 19.28 18.01
CA THR A 55 -20.34 18.19 18.16
C THR A 55 -20.96 18.19 19.55
N TYR A 56 -20.17 18.40 20.61
CA TYR A 56 -20.67 18.49 21.99
C TYR A 56 -21.51 19.76 22.20
N VAL A 57 -21.06 20.92 21.75
CA VAL A 57 -21.74 22.20 21.94
C VAL A 57 -23.01 22.28 21.09
N PHE A 58 -22.99 21.88 19.82
CA PHE A 58 -24.19 21.80 19.00
C PHE A 58 -25.15 20.69 19.46
N SER A 59 -24.65 19.56 19.98
CA SER A 59 -25.55 18.61 20.67
C SER A 59 -26.05 19.16 22.01
N VAL A 60 -25.35 20.06 22.70
CA VAL A 60 -25.88 20.75 23.90
C VAL A 60 -26.94 21.80 23.53
N VAL A 61 -26.75 22.60 22.48
CA VAL A 61 -27.77 23.51 21.92
C VAL A 61 -29.03 22.72 21.50
N ASN A 62 -28.87 21.55 20.87
CA ASN A 62 -30.00 20.70 20.47
C ASN A 62 -30.55 19.82 21.63
N THR A 63 -29.79 19.55 22.70
CA THR A 63 -30.28 18.85 23.91
C THR A 63 -30.87 19.79 24.96
N THR A 64 -30.70 21.12 24.86
CA THR A 64 -31.65 22.06 25.49
C THR A 64 -33.09 21.88 24.97
N THR A 65 -33.27 21.08 23.90
CA THR A 65 -34.58 20.56 23.44
C THR A 65 -34.75 19.02 23.55
N ASN A 66 -33.90 18.32 24.34
CA ASN A 66 -33.98 16.87 24.63
C ASN A 66 -33.99 15.93 23.40
N VAL A 67 -33.01 16.08 22.48
CA VAL A 67 -32.81 15.22 21.29
C VAL A 67 -31.38 14.65 21.28
N THR A 68 -31.22 13.35 21.04
CA THR A 68 -29.91 12.65 21.11
C THR A 68 -29.11 12.73 19.80
N LEU A 69 -27.79 12.48 19.86
CA LEU A 69 -26.91 12.49 18.68
C LEU A 69 -27.37 11.52 17.57
N ALA A 70 -27.91 10.36 17.94
CA ALA A 70 -28.49 9.38 17.00
C ALA A 70 -29.77 9.89 16.31
N GLU A 71 -30.48 10.84 16.91
CA GLU A 71 -31.64 11.53 16.33
C GLU A 71 -31.23 12.77 15.52
N MET A 72 -30.06 13.38 15.81
CA MET A 72 -29.49 14.47 15.00
C MET A 72 -28.89 14.00 13.68
N LEU A 73 -28.29 12.79 13.65
CA LEU A 73 -27.85 12.12 12.42
C LEU A 73 -29.03 11.72 11.49
N LEU A 74 -30.26 12.09 11.87
CA LEU A 74 -31.50 11.81 11.14
C LEU A 74 -32.19 13.08 10.58
N PHE A 75 -31.46 14.08 10.06
CA PHE A 75 -32.08 15.29 9.47
C PHE A 75 -31.67 15.67 8.02
N ASP A 76 -32.66 16.02 7.19
CA ASP A 76 -32.53 16.44 5.78
C ASP A 76 -33.55 17.56 5.53
N LYS A 77 -33.04 18.72 5.07
CA LYS A 77 -33.78 19.97 4.92
C LYS A 77 -34.84 19.94 3.81
N SER A 78 -34.80 18.93 2.94
CA SER A 78 -35.75 18.74 1.83
C SER A 78 -36.91 17.78 2.16
N GLN A 79 -36.77 16.96 3.21
CA GLN A 79 -37.71 15.86 3.50
C GLN A 79 -38.30 15.86 4.92
N ASP A 80 -37.94 16.85 5.74
CA ASP A 80 -38.35 17.00 7.16
C ASP A 80 -37.91 15.83 8.10
N GLU A 81 -37.07 14.91 7.61
CA GLU A 81 -36.38 13.79 8.30
C GLU A 81 -35.26 13.23 7.35
N GLY A 82 -34.05 12.97 7.83
CA GLY A 82 -32.83 12.61 7.03
C GLY A 82 -31.89 11.64 7.76
N MET A 83 -30.54 11.72 7.71
CA MET A 83 -29.60 12.40 6.79
C MET A 83 -29.25 11.54 5.55
N SER A 84 -28.86 12.17 4.44
CA SER A 84 -28.56 11.45 3.17
C SER A 84 -27.15 10.84 3.10
N ILE A 85 -27.05 9.52 2.90
CA ILE A 85 -25.80 8.75 2.69
C ILE A 85 -25.38 8.81 1.21
N ARG A 86 -24.12 9.18 0.90
CA ARG A 86 -23.63 9.43 -0.49
C ARG A 86 -22.20 8.96 -0.73
N GLN A 87 -21.83 8.80 -2.01
CA GLN A 87 -20.45 8.55 -2.49
C GLN A 87 -20.06 9.59 -3.54
N GLU A 88 -18.79 9.98 -3.55
CA GLU A 88 -18.21 10.89 -4.54
C GLU A 88 -18.27 10.32 -5.96
N GLY A 89 -18.80 11.10 -6.92
CA GLY A 89 -18.78 10.77 -8.35
C GLY A 89 -19.77 9.70 -8.83
N SER A 90 -20.76 9.31 -8.01
CA SER A 90 -21.81 8.34 -8.39
C SER A 90 -23.14 9.03 -8.77
N PRO A 91 -23.91 8.54 -9.76
CA PRO A 91 -25.28 8.98 -9.99
C PRO A 91 -26.20 8.72 -8.79
N GLU A 92 -27.26 9.52 -8.69
CA GLU A 92 -28.14 9.65 -7.52
C GLU A 92 -28.56 8.29 -6.88
N GLY A 93 -28.29 8.17 -5.58
CA GLY A 93 -28.78 7.13 -4.65
C GLY A 93 -28.31 5.68 -4.84
N THR A 94 -27.28 5.42 -5.65
CA THR A 94 -26.83 4.04 -5.95
C THR A 94 -26.08 3.32 -4.81
N CYS A 95 -25.60 4.00 -3.76
CA CYS A 95 -24.66 3.46 -2.76
C CYS A 95 -25.18 2.22 -1.98
N PHE A 96 -26.15 2.41 -1.07
CA PHE A 96 -26.50 1.40 -0.07
C PHE A 96 -27.19 0.18 -0.69
N ASP A 97 -28.07 0.41 -1.67
CA ASP A 97 -28.78 -0.67 -2.34
C ASP A 97 -27.89 -1.45 -3.32
N SER A 98 -26.90 -0.83 -3.98
CA SER A 98 -25.97 -1.60 -4.83
C SER A 98 -25.01 -2.46 -4.01
N GLY A 99 -24.68 -2.08 -2.77
CA GLY A 99 -23.99 -2.95 -1.81
C GLY A 99 -24.82 -4.20 -1.50
N ILE A 100 -26.09 -4.01 -1.11
CA ILE A 100 -27.02 -5.11 -0.84
C ILE A 100 -27.26 -5.96 -2.10
N MET A 101 -27.53 -5.34 -3.25
CA MET A 101 -27.76 -6.05 -4.52
C MET A 101 -26.52 -6.81 -4.99
N ARG A 102 -25.30 -6.30 -4.80
CA ARG A 102 -24.07 -7.07 -5.09
C ARG A 102 -23.94 -8.29 -4.17
N ILE A 103 -24.34 -8.18 -2.91
CA ILE A 103 -24.32 -9.30 -1.95
C ILE A 103 -25.46 -10.31 -2.21
N MET A 104 -26.64 -9.85 -2.63
CA MET A 104 -27.86 -10.65 -2.82
C MET A 104 -27.95 -11.29 -4.21
N ALA A 105 -27.57 -10.59 -5.28
CA ALA A 105 -27.63 -11.12 -6.66
C ALA A 105 -26.68 -12.32 -6.89
N TRP A 106 -25.71 -12.54 -5.99
CA TRP A 106 -24.89 -13.75 -5.93
C TRP A 106 -25.65 -15.01 -5.48
N ARG A 107 -26.82 -14.89 -4.85
CA ARG A 107 -27.63 -16.02 -4.35
C ARG A 107 -28.91 -16.18 -5.17
N LYS A 108 -28.84 -16.92 -6.28
CA LYS A 108 -29.99 -17.20 -7.17
C LYS A 108 -30.93 -18.33 -6.72
N ASP A 109 -30.67 -18.98 -5.59
CA ASP A 109 -31.51 -20.07 -5.08
C ASP A 109 -32.91 -19.57 -4.65
N ASN A 110 -33.93 -20.40 -4.85
CA ASN A 110 -35.34 -20.16 -4.47
C ASN A 110 -35.58 -20.17 -2.93
N TYR A 111 -34.73 -19.53 -2.13
CA TYR A 111 -34.95 -19.42 -0.69
C TYR A 111 -36.00 -18.36 -0.36
N PRO A 112 -36.94 -18.65 0.57
CA PRO A 112 -37.86 -17.63 1.11
C PRO A 112 -37.11 -16.38 1.61
N GLY A 113 -37.64 -15.20 1.29
CA GLY A 113 -37.06 -13.91 1.63
C GLY A 113 -36.08 -13.34 0.58
N ILE A 114 -35.46 -14.16 -0.27
CA ILE A 114 -34.51 -13.65 -1.29
C ILE A 114 -35.24 -13.05 -2.49
N ARG A 115 -36.42 -13.57 -2.84
CA ARG A 115 -37.25 -13.00 -3.92
C ARG A 115 -37.72 -11.59 -3.57
N GLU A 116 -38.11 -11.41 -2.32
CA GLU A 116 -38.51 -10.16 -1.70
C GLU A 116 -37.34 -9.18 -1.63
N LEU A 117 -36.15 -9.64 -1.20
CA LEU A 117 -34.96 -8.79 -1.18
C LEU A 117 -34.44 -8.41 -2.58
N ASN A 118 -34.68 -9.22 -3.62
CA ASN A 118 -34.31 -8.87 -5.00
C ASN A 118 -35.37 -7.99 -5.70
N ASP A 119 -36.63 -7.97 -5.24
CA ASP A 119 -37.68 -7.08 -5.76
C ASP A 119 -37.44 -5.62 -5.31
N VAL A 120 -37.15 -4.75 -6.28
CA VAL A 120 -36.93 -3.32 -6.06
C VAL A 120 -38.11 -2.67 -5.33
N LYS A 121 -39.35 -2.99 -5.70
CA LYS A 121 -40.56 -2.41 -5.11
C LYS A 121 -40.77 -2.88 -3.67
N TRP A 122 -40.38 -4.12 -3.37
CA TRP A 122 -40.37 -4.60 -2.00
C TRP A 122 -39.28 -3.88 -1.19
N ARG A 123 -38.08 -3.68 -1.74
CA ARG A 123 -37.01 -2.93 -1.05
C ARG A 123 -37.37 -1.47 -0.81
N GLU A 124 -37.89 -0.75 -1.79
CA GLU A 124 -38.39 0.64 -1.62
C GLU A 124 -39.42 0.72 -0.48
N LYS A 125 -40.38 -0.22 -0.46
CA LYS A 125 -41.36 -0.36 0.62
C LYS A 125 -40.72 -0.78 1.96
N ALA A 126 -39.64 -1.55 1.94
CA ALA A 126 -38.93 -2.00 3.14
C ALA A 126 -38.04 -0.91 3.75
N TYR A 127 -37.41 -0.07 2.93
CA TYR A 127 -36.78 1.19 3.34
C TYR A 127 -37.81 2.20 3.89
N GLY A 128 -39.11 1.99 3.63
CA GLY A 128 -40.18 2.90 4.04
C GLY A 128 -40.24 4.17 3.18
N LEU A 129 -39.84 4.09 1.91
CA LEU A 129 -39.97 5.19 0.97
C LEU A 129 -41.44 5.45 0.64
N GLY A 130 -41.81 6.73 0.52
CA GLY A 130 -43.17 7.14 0.17
C GLY A 130 -43.49 6.90 -1.31
N PRO A 131 -44.78 6.91 -1.71
CA PRO A 131 -45.17 6.76 -3.11
C PRO A 131 -44.46 7.78 -4.00
N GLY A 132 -43.80 7.31 -5.07
CA GLY A 132 -43.05 8.15 -6.00
C GLY A 132 -41.62 8.50 -5.56
N LYS A 133 -41.17 8.09 -4.37
CA LYS A 133 -39.76 8.16 -3.98
C LYS A 133 -39.05 6.86 -4.33
N SER A 134 -37.83 6.99 -4.85
CA SER A 134 -36.97 5.89 -5.29
C SER A 134 -35.71 5.83 -4.42
N ILE A 135 -35.03 4.69 -4.45
CA ILE A 135 -33.71 4.51 -3.81
C ILE A 135 -32.69 5.53 -4.34
N SER A 136 -32.86 6.04 -5.57
CA SER A 136 -32.09 7.15 -6.16
C SER A 136 -32.07 8.41 -5.31
N ASP A 137 -33.11 8.65 -4.51
CA ASP A 137 -33.32 9.93 -3.83
C ASP A 137 -32.44 10.06 -2.56
N GLY A 138 -31.63 9.03 -2.29
CA GLY A 138 -30.79 8.89 -1.11
C GLY A 138 -31.49 8.11 -0.01
N LEU A 139 -30.69 7.41 0.79
CA LEU A 139 -31.15 6.64 1.94
C LEU A 139 -30.53 7.19 3.22
N ASN A 140 -31.30 7.18 4.30
CA ASN A 140 -30.86 7.60 5.62
C ASN A 140 -30.82 6.44 6.63
N CYS A 141 -30.29 6.69 7.84
CA CYS A 141 -30.16 5.65 8.86
C CYS A 141 -31.53 5.09 9.31
N ARG A 142 -32.63 5.85 9.21
CA ARG A 142 -34.00 5.35 9.46
C ARG A 142 -34.46 4.43 8.35
N ASN A 143 -34.22 4.74 7.08
CA ASN A 143 -34.54 3.84 5.96
C ASN A 143 -33.79 2.52 6.12
N ALA A 144 -32.50 2.59 6.45
CA ALA A 144 -31.67 1.42 6.66
C ALA A 144 -32.11 0.60 7.89
N ASN A 145 -32.59 1.24 8.96
CA ASN A 145 -33.24 0.57 10.08
C ASN A 145 -34.57 -0.12 9.69
N ASN A 146 -35.42 0.54 8.90
CA ASN A 146 -36.67 -0.05 8.40
C ASN A 146 -36.37 -1.33 7.58
N LEU A 147 -35.33 -1.30 6.75
CA LEU A 147 -34.90 -2.47 5.97
C LEU A 147 -34.45 -3.61 6.90
N MET A 148 -33.67 -3.33 7.94
CA MET A 148 -33.24 -4.33 8.92
C MET A 148 -34.43 -5.00 9.62
N ASP A 149 -35.45 -4.23 10.01
CA ASP A 149 -36.67 -4.75 10.62
C ASP A 149 -37.48 -5.61 9.63
N LYS A 150 -37.45 -5.27 8.35
CA LYS A 150 -38.11 -6.01 7.27
C LYS A 150 -37.37 -7.29 6.90
N CYS A 151 -36.04 -7.28 6.91
CA CYS A 151 -35.21 -8.48 6.85
C CYS A 151 -35.51 -9.43 8.02
N LEU A 152 -35.69 -8.88 9.22
CA LEU A 152 -36.04 -9.67 10.40
C LEU A 152 -37.42 -10.35 10.25
N GLN A 153 -38.41 -9.62 9.76
CA GLN A 153 -39.77 -10.14 9.51
C GLN A 153 -39.82 -11.30 8.50
N ILE A 154 -38.85 -11.39 7.58
CA ILE A 154 -38.68 -12.53 6.64
C ILE A 154 -37.68 -13.58 7.13
N GLY A 155 -37.33 -13.57 8.43
CA GLY A 155 -36.52 -14.60 9.08
C GLY A 155 -35.02 -14.51 8.81
N ARG A 156 -34.50 -13.30 8.57
CA ARG A 156 -33.08 -13.07 8.23
C ARG A 156 -32.39 -12.13 9.21
N HIS A 157 -31.20 -12.55 9.65
CA HIS A 157 -30.29 -11.73 10.46
C HIS A 157 -29.38 -10.93 9.54
N SER A 158 -29.03 -9.70 9.93
CA SER A 158 -27.95 -8.94 9.31
C SER A 158 -27.18 -8.14 10.37
N SER A 159 -26.13 -7.45 9.97
CA SER A 159 -25.49 -6.40 10.77
C SER A 159 -25.17 -5.24 9.85
N MET A 160 -25.39 -4.03 10.31
CA MET A 160 -25.19 -2.80 9.54
C MET A 160 -24.13 -1.96 10.21
N TYR A 161 -23.15 -1.52 9.42
CA TYR A 161 -22.05 -0.66 9.84
C TYR A 161 -22.07 0.60 8.96
N LEU A 162 -22.06 1.78 9.56
CA LEU A 162 -21.79 3.04 8.85
C LEU A 162 -20.43 3.56 9.30
N ILE A 163 -19.64 3.94 8.31
CA ILE A 163 -18.26 4.39 8.43
C ILE A 163 -18.21 5.83 7.90
N ASP A 164 -17.37 6.71 8.42
CA ASP A 164 -17.19 8.05 7.84
C ASP A 164 -16.17 8.07 6.68
N MET A 165 -15.84 9.28 6.21
CA MET A 165 -14.87 9.49 5.13
C MET A 165 -13.41 9.19 5.54
N HIS A 166 -13.11 9.07 6.83
CA HIS A 166 -11.78 8.75 7.36
C HIS A 166 -11.58 7.25 7.60
N GLY A 167 -12.68 6.48 7.63
CA GLY A 167 -12.67 5.04 7.86
C GLY A 167 -13.11 4.64 9.26
N ASP A 168 -13.61 5.59 10.07
CA ASP A 168 -14.01 5.36 11.45
C ASP A 168 -15.49 4.94 11.57
N PHE A 169 -15.77 4.04 12.52
CA PHE A 169 -17.12 3.51 12.75
C PHE A 169 -18.01 4.51 13.48
N VAL A 170 -19.01 5.06 12.78
CA VAL A 170 -19.96 6.04 13.34
C VAL A 170 -21.25 5.37 13.83
N PHE A 171 -21.68 4.27 13.20
CA PHE A 171 -22.91 3.57 13.59
C PHE A 171 -22.79 2.07 13.38
N HIS A 172 -23.30 1.28 14.33
CA HIS A 172 -23.43 -0.17 14.20
C HIS A 172 -24.78 -0.64 14.76
N ARG A 173 -25.56 -1.36 13.95
CA ARG A 173 -26.76 -2.09 14.38
C ARG A 173 -26.63 -3.56 14.05
N ARG A 174 -26.85 -4.40 15.05
CA ARG A 174 -26.91 -5.86 14.93
C ARG A 174 -28.23 -6.36 15.50
N THR A 175 -28.87 -7.28 14.79
CA THR A 175 -30.01 -8.04 15.30
C THR A 175 -29.65 -8.76 16.60
N THR A 176 -30.49 -8.60 17.62
CA THR A 176 -30.37 -9.28 18.91
C THR A 176 -31.26 -10.54 18.95
N GLU A 177 -30.86 -11.52 19.76
CA GLU A 177 -31.64 -12.75 19.97
C GLU A 177 -33.04 -12.46 20.54
N ALA A 178 -33.19 -11.41 21.34
CA ALA A 178 -34.50 -10.98 21.85
C ALA A 178 -35.45 -10.48 20.75
N GLU A 179 -34.94 -9.69 19.78
CA GLU A 179 -35.72 -9.27 18.60
C GLU A 179 -36.12 -10.48 17.73
N GLU A 180 -35.25 -11.48 17.61
CA GLU A 180 -35.52 -12.73 16.88
C GLU A 180 -36.63 -13.55 17.54
N GLN A 181 -36.53 -13.80 18.85
CA GLN A 181 -37.56 -14.52 19.60
C GLN A 181 -38.92 -13.79 19.57
N GLU A 182 -38.92 -12.45 19.59
CA GLU A 182 -40.15 -11.66 19.48
C GLU A 182 -40.79 -11.76 18.08
N VAL A 183 -39.99 -11.86 17.01
CA VAL A 183 -40.52 -12.12 15.65
C VAL A 183 -41.01 -13.57 15.50
N ILE A 184 -40.31 -14.56 16.07
CA ILE A 184 -40.79 -15.96 16.13
C ILE A 184 -42.13 -16.01 16.85
N ARG A 185 -42.25 -15.36 18.02
CA ARG A 185 -43.47 -15.33 18.83
C ARG A 185 -44.64 -14.66 18.09
N LYS A 186 -44.39 -13.59 17.36
CA LYS A 186 -45.41 -12.88 16.54
C LYS A 186 -45.77 -13.62 15.25
N ASN A 187 -44.83 -14.36 14.66
CA ASN A 187 -45.00 -15.07 13.40
C ASN A 187 -44.36 -16.47 13.49
N PRO A 188 -45.02 -17.46 14.13
CA PRO A 188 -44.43 -18.79 14.38
C PRO A 188 -44.09 -19.58 13.10
N ASN A 189 -44.56 -19.13 11.93
CA ASN A 189 -44.20 -19.68 10.63
C ASN A 189 -42.85 -19.18 10.10
N VAL A 190 -42.26 -18.13 10.69
CA VAL A 190 -40.97 -17.56 10.30
C VAL A 190 -39.83 -18.43 10.85
N LYS A 191 -39.24 -19.23 9.96
CA LYS A 191 -38.07 -20.07 10.29
C LYS A 191 -36.78 -19.29 10.09
N PHE A 192 -36.25 -18.73 11.17
CA PHE A 192 -34.90 -18.17 11.19
C PHE A 192 -33.86 -19.24 10.81
N ARG A 193 -32.87 -18.84 10.00
CA ARG A 193 -31.78 -19.71 9.53
C ARG A 193 -30.44 -19.20 10.03
N LYS A 194 -29.56 -20.12 10.44
CA LYS A 194 -28.18 -19.82 10.89
C LYS A 194 -27.34 -19.01 9.87
N GLU A 195 -27.75 -18.99 8.60
CA GLU A 195 -27.16 -18.17 7.55
C GLU A 195 -27.53 -16.68 7.75
N ARG A 196 -26.58 -15.92 8.31
CA ARG A 196 -26.65 -14.45 8.35
C ARG A 196 -26.53 -13.88 6.93
N ILE A 197 -27.27 -12.80 6.66
CA ILE A 197 -26.94 -11.88 5.57
C ILE A 197 -25.55 -11.28 5.90
N PRO A 198 -24.62 -11.21 4.93
CA PRO A 198 -23.34 -10.54 5.14
C PRO A 198 -23.53 -9.08 5.58
N PRO A 199 -22.63 -8.52 6.41
CA PRO A 199 -22.83 -7.18 6.91
C PRO A 199 -22.96 -6.12 5.82
N VAL A 200 -23.89 -5.18 6.01
CA VAL A 200 -24.10 -4.06 5.10
C VAL A 200 -23.24 -2.88 5.58
N PHE A 201 -22.43 -2.35 4.68
CA PHE A 201 -21.56 -1.19 4.94
C PHE A 201 -22.07 0.03 4.17
N GLY A 202 -22.08 1.20 4.81
CA GLY A 202 -22.38 2.49 4.18
C GLY A 202 -21.39 3.57 4.61
N THR A 203 -21.21 4.61 3.79
CA THR A 203 -20.26 5.71 4.07
C THR A 203 -20.99 7.03 4.32
N LEU A 204 -20.76 7.68 5.45
CA LEU A 204 -21.33 8.99 5.79
C LEU A 204 -20.51 10.10 5.13
N TYR A 205 -21.19 11.10 4.57
CA TYR A 205 -20.58 12.21 3.85
C TYR A 205 -20.87 13.54 4.57
N ASN A 206 -19.86 14.41 4.65
CA ASN A 206 -19.91 15.61 5.50
C ASN A 206 -20.63 16.78 4.80
N ASN A 207 -21.95 16.86 4.94
CA ASN A 207 -22.68 18.11 4.74
C ASN A 207 -22.70 18.87 6.08
N HIS A 208 -22.12 20.07 6.10
CA HIS A 208 -22.02 20.95 7.27
C HIS A 208 -23.32 20.99 8.09
N PHE A 209 -23.21 20.77 9.41
CA PHE A 209 -24.33 20.86 10.34
C PHE A 209 -25.02 22.23 10.22
N GLN A 210 -26.31 22.24 9.88
CA GLN A 210 -27.16 23.42 9.91
C GLN A 210 -28.24 23.27 10.98
N GLU A 211 -28.60 24.39 11.61
CA GLU A 211 -29.66 24.48 12.61
C GLU A 211 -31.02 24.03 12.06
N ILE A 212 -31.76 23.24 12.85
CA ILE A 212 -33.14 22.84 12.53
C ILE A 212 -34.07 24.01 12.87
N VAL A 213 -34.13 25.02 12.01
CA VAL A 213 -34.91 26.26 12.20
C VAL A 213 -36.45 26.09 12.14
N ASN A 214 -36.95 24.89 11.81
CA ASN A 214 -38.39 24.64 11.69
C ASN A 214 -39.03 24.29 13.06
N LEU A 215 -39.70 25.27 13.66
CA LEU A 215 -40.34 25.14 14.99
C LEU A 215 -41.33 23.96 15.10
N LYS A 216 -42.05 23.60 14.01
CA LYS A 216 -42.99 22.45 14.03
C LYS A 216 -42.25 21.11 14.10
N VAL A 217 -41.09 21.00 13.46
CA VAL A 217 -40.22 19.82 13.51
C VAL A 217 -39.62 19.68 14.91
N GLN A 218 -39.08 20.78 15.47
CA GLN A 218 -38.59 20.82 16.86
C GLN A 218 -39.69 20.35 17.85
N GLN A 219 -40.92 20.84 17.70
CA GLN A 219 -42.06 20.44 18.53
C GLN A 219 -42.44 18.95 18.35
N SER A 220 -42.40 18.44 17.11
CA SER A 220 -42.67 17.02 16.79
C SER A 220 -41.64 16.07 17.40
N LEU A 221 -40.35 16.42 17.34
CA LEU A 221 -39.26 15.65 17.97
C LEU A 221 -39.38 15.70 19.50
N ALA A 222 -39.66 16.89 20.07
CA ALA A 222 -39.86 17.07 21.51
C ALA A 222 -41.13 16.36 22.05
N ALA A 223 -42.12 16.05 21.20
CA ALA A 223 -43.28 15.23 21.56
C ALA A 223 -42.92 13.73 21.56
N ARG A 224 -42.25 13.23 20.51
CA ARG A 224 -41.81 11.82 20.40
C ARG A 224 -40.81 11.44 21.51
N SER A 225 -39.89 12.35 21.85
CA SER A 225 -38.95 12.19 22.98
C SER A 225 -39.68 12.12 24.33
N ARG A 226 -40.81 12.84 24.50
CA ARG A 226 -41.65 12.72 25.71
C ARG A 226 -42.33 11.35 25.79
N GLU A 227 -42.95 10.85 24.73
CA GLU A 227 -43.59 9.52 24.72
C GLU A 227 -42.58 8.40 25.01
N ALA A 228 -41.40 8.43 24.40
CA ALA A 228 -40.34 7.44 24.63
C ALA A 228 -39.85 7.41 26.09
N ASN A 229 -39.82 8.57 26.77
CA ASN A 229 -39.45 8.67 28.17
C ASN A 229 -40.59 8.28 29.12
N VAL A 230 -41.87 8.52 28.76
CA VAL A 230 -43.01 7.97 29.51
C VAL A 230 -42.95 6.44 29.52
N VAL A 231 -42.76 5.79 28.36
CA VAL A 231 -42.65 4.32 28.27
C VAL A 231 -41.50 3.77 29.13
N LYS A 232 -40.33 4.43 29.14
CA LYS A 232 -39.22 4.04 30.04
C LYS A 232 -39.57 4.21 31.51
N SER A 233 -40.31 5.26 31.88
CA SER A 233 -40.74 5.50 33.27
C SER A 233 -41.78 4.48 33.76
N GLU A 234 -42.74 4.07 32.92
CA GLU A 234 -43.73 3.05 33.27
C GLU A 234 -43.11 1.67 33.45
N VAL A 235 -42.12 1.32 32.61
CA VAL A 235 -41.33 0.10 32.77
C VAL A 235 -40.53 0.14 34.09
N ALA A 236 -39.91 1.27 34.42
CA ALA A 236 -39.19 1.45 35.69
C ALA A 236 -40.11 1.40 36.93
N CYS A 237 -41.33 1.93 36.84
CA CYS A 237 -42.32 1.85 37.92
C CYS A 237 -42.85 0.43 38.15
N LYS A 238 -43.07 -0.37 37.08
CA LYS A 238 -43.47 -1.78 37.22
C LYS A 238 -42.39 -2.64 37.90
N ILE A 239 -41.10 -2.30 37.71
CA ILE A 239 -39.98 -3.00 38.35
C ILE A 239 -39.88 -2.69 39.87
N LYS A 240 -40.32 -1.51 40.31
CA LYS A 240 -40.26 -1.08 41.72
C LYS A 240 -41.45 -1.50 42.60
N GLY A 241 -42.41 -2.26 42.05
CA GLY A 241 -43.63 -2.69 42.75
C GLY A 241 -43.54 -3.99 43.57
N GLY A 242 -42.39 -4.68 43.59
CA GLY A 242 -42.17 -5.93 44.33
C GLY A 242 -41.81 -5.69 45.80
N LYS A 243 -42.41 -6.46 46.72
CA LYS A 243 -42.27 -6.26 48.18
C LYS A 243 -40.82 -6.36 48.67
N LYS A 244 -40.40 -5.34 49.42
CA LYS A 244 -39.17 -5.29 50.21
C LYS A 244 -39.13 -6.46 51.22
N LYS A 245 -38.08 -7.27 51.19
CA LYS A 245 -37.67 -8.13 52.31
C LYS A 245 -36.15 -8.03 52.41
N GLU A 246 -35.64 -7.82 53.62
CA GLU A 246 -34.21 -7.63 53.86
C GLU A 246 -33.46 -8.95 53.68
N LEU A 247 -32.30 -8.88 53.01
CA LEU A 247 -31.31 -9.93 52.84
C LEU A 247 -29.94 -9.27 52.76
N GLU A 248 -28.94 -9.92 53.35
CA GLU A 248 -27.65 -9.33 53.72
C GLU A 248 -26.73 -9.10 52.50
N GLU A 249 -25.81 -8.15 52.60
CA GLU A 249 -24.89 -7.74 51.51
C GLU A 249 -23.80 -8.80 51.16
N GLY A 250 -24.01 -10.07 51.51
CA GLY A 250 -23.06 -11.16 51.30
C GLY A 250 -23.16 -11.89 49.95
N GLU A 251 -24.34 -11.94 49.32
CA GLU A 251 -24.60 -12.88 48.20
C GLU A 251 -24.72 -12.24 46.80
N ILE A 252 -24.64 -10.91 46.67
CA ILE A 252 -24.74 -10.23 45.36
C ILE A 252 -23.40 -10.27 44.57
N ALA A 253 -22.33 -10.79 45.18
CA ALA A 253 -21.02 -10.91 44.54
C ALA A 253 -20.85 -12.13 43.61
N GLU A 254 -21.75 -13.13 43.63
CA GLU A 254 -21.54 -14.40 42.91
C GLU A 254 -22.30 -14.59 41.59
N GLU A 255 -23.37 -13.83 41.32
CA GLU A 255 -24.25 -14.06 40.16
C GLU A 255 -23.96 -13.18 38.92
N LEU A 256 -22.76 -12.58 38.85
CA LEU A 256 -22.25 -11.88 37.64
C LEU A 256 -21.04 -12.57 36.98
N LYS A 257 -20.82 -13.86 37.25
CA LYS A 257 -19.85 -14.71 36.52
C LYS A 257 -20.33 -15.08 35.11
N MET A 258 -20.52 -14.08 34.24
CA MET A 258 -20.53 -14.33 32.79
C MET A 258 -19.09 -14.47 32.27
N GLN A 259 -18.64 -15.73 32.18
CA GLN A 259 -17.57 -16.25 31.30
C GLN A 259 -16.47 -15.26 30.88
N TYR A 260 -15.66 -14.81 31.84
CA TYR A 260 -14.24 -14.58 31.56
C TYR A 260 -13.49 -15.85 31.96
N ILE A 261 -12.71 -16.41 31.04
CA ILE A 261 -11.68 -17.37 31.42
C ILE A 261 -10.55 -16.53 32.00
N GLU A 262 -10.43 -16.53 33.32
CA GLU A 262 -9.29 -15.97 34.03
C GLU A 262 -8.10 -16.91 33.77
N ILE A 263 -7.29 -16.57 32.75
CA ILE A 263 -6.07 -17.31 32.40
C ILE A 263 -4.91 -16.65 33.16
N ASP A 264 -4.22 -17.44 33.97
CA ASP A 264 -3.13 -16.99 34.82
C ASP A 264 -1.93 -16.51 33.98
N LEU A 265 -1.29 -15.43 34.41
CA LEU A 265 -0.06 -14.92 33.81
C LEU A 265 1.10 -15.92 33.96
N THR A 266 0.99 -16.90 34.86
CA THR A 266 1.92 -18.03 34.92
C THR A 266 1.98 -18.84 33.63
N ASP A 267 0.92 -18.92 32.82
CA ASP A 267 0.94 -19.77 31.62
C ASP A 267 1.94 -19.28 30.58
N LEU A 268 2.04 -17.97 30.34
CA LEU A 268 3.04 -17.46 29.39
C LEU A 268 4.46 -17.58 29.94
N ASP A 269 4.65 -17.33 31.23
CA ASP A 269 5.94 -17.49 31.92
C ASP A 269 6.37 -18.98 31.95
N THR A 270 5.41 -19.91 32.04
CA THR A 270 5.62 -21.35 32.01
C THR A 270 5.90 -21.85 30.60
N VAL A 271 5.13 -21.44 29.59
CA VAL A 271 5.42 -21.75 28.18
C VAL A 271 6.82 -21.26 27.80
N VAL A 272 7.18 -20.04 28.22
CA VAL A 272 8.51 -19.47 28.00
C VAL A 272 9.60 -20.26 28.74
N LYS A 273 9.43 -20.58 30.03
CA LYS A 273 10.39 -21.38 30.79
C LYS A 273 10.56 -22.77 30.20
N THR A 274 9.47 -23.46 29.89
CA THR A 274 9.46 -24.79 29.26
C THR A 274 10.17 -24.80 27.91
N ILE A 275 10.03 -23.75 27.08
CA ILE A 275 10.82 -23.62 25.84
C ILE A 275 12.32 -23.45 26.15
N VAL A 276 12.67 -22.60 27.11
CA VAL A 276 14.07 -22.33 27.52
C VAL A 276 14.70 -23.55 28.22
N GLU A 277 13.91 -24.38 28.89
CA GLU A 277 14.35 -25.59 29.59
C GLU A 277 14.47 -26.77 28.62
N ASN A 278 13.50 -26.99 27.73
CA ASN A 278 13.56 -28.04 26.68
C ASN A 278 14.69 -27.81 25.66
N GLU A 279 15.14 -26.56 25.43
CA GLU A 279 16.33 -26.27 24.61
C GLU A 279 17.67 -26.34 25.40
N LYS A 280 17.68 -26.59 26.72
CA LYS A 280 18.93 -26.91 27.45
C LYS A 280 19.36 -28.37 27.30
N ASP A 281 18.42 -29.28 27.15
CA ASP A 281 18.68 -30.72 27.03
C ASP A 281 19.12 -31.14 25.61
N ASN A 282 19.01 -30.22 24.65
CA ASN A 282 19.64 -30.34 23.34
C ASN A 282 20.89 -29.45 23.34
N GLU A 283 22.05 -29.97 22.93
CA GLU A 283 23.37 -29.29 23.02
C GLU A 283 23.54 -28.07 22.07
N LEU A 284 22.65 -27.07 22.17
CA LEU A 284 22.67 -25.83 21.40
C LEU A 284 23.03 -24.63 22.30
N PRO A 285 24.02 -23.81 21.91
CA PRO A 285 24.48 -22.70 22.75
C PRO A 285 23.54 -21.50 22.62
N THR A 286 22.50 -21.44 23.46
CA THR A 286 21.55 -20.32 23.43
C THR A 286 21.28 -19.66 24.78
N THR A 287 21.91 -18.50 24.96
CA THR A 287 21.48 -17.47 25.92
C THR A 287 20.43 -16.59 25.25
N TYR A 288 19.15 -16.90 25.47
CA TYR A 288 18.06 -15.95 25.22
C TYR A 288 17.88 -15.05 26.45
N VAL A 289 17.55 -13.78 26.25
CA VAL A 289 17.10 -12.90 27.32
C VAL A 289 15.69 -12.43 26.98
N ILE A 290 14.73 -12.82 27.82
CA ILE A 290 13.37 -12.31 27.74
C ILE A 290 13.21 -11.23 28.79
N ARG A 291 12.96 -10.00 28.33
CA ARG A 291 12.75 -8.85 29.20
C ARG A 291 11.28 -8.45 29.16
N LYS A 292 10.65 -8.36 30.33
CA LYS A 292 9.36 -7.69 30.48
C LYS A 292 9.58 -6.18 30.37
N SER A 293 8.76 -5.51 29.58
CA SER A 293 8.77 -4.05 29.48
C SER A 293 8.22 -3.42 30.77
N ASP A 294 8.63 -2.18 31.07
CA ASP A 294 8.01 -1.36 32.13
C ASP A 294 6.55 -0.99 31.77
N SER A 295 6.21 -1.00 30.47
CA SER A 295 4.81 -1.05 30.05
C SER A 295 4.26 -2.44 30.31
N LYS A 296 3.14 -2.51 31.06
CA LYS A 296 2.39 -3.76 31.23
C LYS A 296 2.12 -4.40 29.87
N ASP A 297 2.25 -5.73 29.83
CA ASP A 297 1.82 -6.61 28.73
C ASP A 297 2.68 -6.63 27.45
N GLN A 298 3.96 -6.18 27.53
CA GLN A 298 4.95 -6.34 26.45
C GLN A 298 6.17 -7.19 26.88
N PHE A 299 6.58 -8.10 26.00
CA PHE A 299 7.73 -8.99 26.17
C PHE A 299 8.71 -8.81 25.01
N HIS A 300 10.00 -8.67 25.33
CA HIS A 300 11.08 -8.51 24.35
C HIS A 300 11.90 -9.81 24.28
N LEU A 301 12.09 -10.35 23.08
CA LEU A 301 12.91 -11.54 22.82
C LEU A 301 14.25 -11.13 22.22
N GLU A 302 15.34 -11.26 22.97
CA GLU A 302 16.71 -11.00 22.51
C GLU A 302 17.38 -12.31 22.07
N ASN A 303 17.87 -12.37 20.82
CA ASN A 303 18.57 -13.53 20.25
C ASN A 303 19.92 -13.07 19.68
N LYS A 304 21.00 -13.75 20.08
CA LYS A 304 22.37 -13.37 19.70
C LYS A 304 23.02 -14.23 18.61
N ASN A 305 22.49 -15.43 18.28
CA ASN A 305 23.20 -16.37 17.38
C ASN A 305 22.36 -17.37 16.56
N ILE A 306 21.03 -17.47 16.69
CA ILE A 306 20.21 -18.46 15.94
C ILE A 306 19.38 -17.80 14.84
N SER A 307 19.17 -18.50 13.72
CA SER A 307 18.28 -18.02 12.65
C SER A 307 16.85 -17.83 13.19
N GLU A 308 16.41 -16.58 13.20
CA GLU A 308 15.13 -16.12 13.80
C GLU A 308 13.93 -16.97 13.39
N SER A 309 13.93 -17.47 12.16
CA SER A 309 12.90 -18.36 11.62
C SER A 309 12.65 -19.59 12.50
N ARG A 310 13.71 -20.27 13.00
CA ARG A 310 13.54 -21.47 13.84
C ARG A 310 12.98 -21.13 15.22
N VAL A 311 13.56 -20.14 15.90
CA VAL A 311 13.11 -19.73 17.25
C VAL A 311 11.67 -19.25 17.21
N LEU A 312 11.32 -18.42 16.22
CA LEU A 312 9.97 -17.91 16.08
C LEU A 312 8.99 -19.02 15.69
N THR A 313 9.39 -19.97 14.84
CA THR A 313 8.57 -21.15 14.51
C THR A 313 8.33 -22.02 15.74
N ASN A 314 9.36 -22.29 16.55
CA ASN A 314 9.24 -23.07 17.78
C ASN A 314 8.31 -22.37 18.79
N LEU A 315 8.48 -21.06 18.99
CA LEU A 315 7.66 -20.26 19.90
C LEU A 315 6.19 -20.16 19.43
N LEU A 316 5.97 -19.95 18.13
CA LEU A 316 4.65 -20.02 17.50
C LEU A 316 4.02 -21.40 17.67
N PHE A 317 4.78 -22.46 17.42
CA PHE A 317 4.30 -23.83 17.48
C PHE A 317 3.91 -24.21 18.90
N HIS A 318 4.75 -23.94 19.91
CA HIS A 318 4.41 -24.17 21.31
C HIS A 318 3.18 -23.37 21.74
N TYR A 319 3.14 -22.06 21.42
CA TYR A 319 1.99 -21.22 21.76
C TYR A 319 0.68 -21.74 21.12
N ILE A 320 0.71 -22.17 19.85
CA ILE A 320 -0.44 -22.77 19.16
C ILE A 320 -0.81 -24.12 19.80
N MET A 321 0.18 -24.93 20.17
CA MET A 321 -0.04 -26.25 20.76
C MET A 321 -0.62 -26.18 22.17
N GLU A 322 -0.20 -25.24 23.01
CA GLU A 322 -0.76 -25.06 24.35
C GLU A 322 -2.10 -24.34 24.30
N THR A 323 -2.14 -23.12 23.75
CA THR A 323 -3.33 -22.24 23.83
C THR A 323 -4.44 -22.64 22.85
N LYS A 324 -4.13 -23.41 21.80
CA LYS A 324 -5.00 -23.69 20.63
C LYS A 324 -5.37 -22.45 19.80
N PHE A 325 -4.75 -21.29 20.03
CA PHE A 325 -4.97 -20.08 19.23
C PHE A 325 -3.79 -19.77 18.31
N ILE A 326 -4.07 -19.21 17.13
CA ILE A 326 -3.07 -18.68 16.21
C ILE A 326 -2.88 -17.19 16.53
N PRO A 327 -1.67 -16.72 16.88
CA PRO A 327 -1.44 -15.31 17.17
C PRO A 327 -1.43 -14.50 15.87
N LYS A 328 -1.91 -13.25 15.94
CA LYS A 328 -1.94 -12.35 14.79
C LYS A 328 -0.53 -11.78 14.57
N ALA A 329 0.11 -12.21 13.50
CA ALA A 329 1.39 -11.63 13.07
C ALA A 329 1.16 -10.26 12.41
N ASN A 330 1.68 -9.20 13.00
CA ASN A 330 1.88 -7.93 12.32
C ASN A 330 3.21 -8.01 11.57
N THR A 331 3.16 -7.83 10.26
CA THR A 331 4.34 -7.84 9.40
C THR A 331 4.70 -6.43 8.96
N ARG A 332 6.01 -6.19 8.81
CA ARG A 332 6.55 -4.97 8.23
C ARG A 332 7.25 -5.30 6.93
N THR A 333 6.83 -4.62 5.86
CA THR A 333 7.42 -4.76 4.54
C THR A 333 8.76 -4.02 4.51
N SER A 334 9.88 -4.74 4.50
CA SER A 334 11.19 -4.12 4.23
C SER A 334 11.26 -3.76 2.75
N SER A 335 11.38 -2.46 2.45
CA SER A 335 11.54 -1.97 1.07
C SER A 335 12.89 -2.35 0.44
N LYS A 336 13.83 -2.89 1.23
CA LYS A 336 15.16 -3.31 0.74
C LYS A 336 15.21 -4.78 0.33
N ASP A 337 14.43 -5.63 0.98
CA ASP A 337 14.61 -7.09 0.91
C ASP A 337 13.42 -7.84 0.29
N ASN A 338 12.29 -7.15 0.04
CA ASN A 338 11.02 -7.72 -0.43
C ASN A 338 10.45 -8.87 0.44
N MET A 339 11.05 -9.15 1.60
CA MET A 339 10.50 -10.05 2.60
C MET A 339 9.74 -9.24 3.65
N SER A 340 8.49 -9.65 3.89
CA SER A 340 7.75 -9.27 5.09
C SER A 340 8.42 -9.91 6.30
N CYS A 341 9.11 -9.12 7.10
CA CYS A 341 9.53 -9.55 8.42
C CYS A 341 8.34 -9.45 9.38
N ILE A 342 8.18 -10.41 10.29
CA ILE A 342 7.24 -10.27 11.40
C ILE A 342 7.85 -9.24 12.35
N GLU A 343 7.13 -8.14 12.60
CA GLU A 343 7.55 -7.07 13.51
C GLU A 343 7.03 -7.35 14.94
N SER A 344 5.81 -7.89 15.03
CA SER A 344 5.27 -8.36 16.29
C SER A 344 4.26 -9.50 16.14
N LEU A 345 4.15 -10.37 17.14
CA LEU A 345 3.03 -11.29 17.31
C LEU A 345 2.08 -10.73 18.38
N VAL A 346 0.81 -10.54 18.03
CA VAL A 346 -0.26 -10.23 18.99
C VAL A 346 -0.93 -11.53 19.41
N LEU A 347 -0.83 -11.86 20.69
CA LEU A 347 -1.41 -13.06 21.28
C LEU A 347 -2.92 -12.89 21.51
N HIS A 348 -3.62 -13.99 21.79
CA HIS A 348 -5.10 -13.99 21.91
C HIS A 348 -5.61 -13.14 23.08
N ASN A 349 -4.76 -12.91 24.09
CA ASN A 349 -5.04 -12.12 25.28
C ASN A 349 -4.68 -10.63 25.11
N GLY A 350 -4.19 -10.22 23.92
CA GLY A 350 -3.77 -8.86 23.63
C GLY A 350 -2.27 -8.58 23.86
N ASN A 351 -1.53 -9.48 24.52
CA ASN A 351 -0.09 -9.31 24.73
C ASN A 351 0.65 -9.22 23.39
N ILE A 352 1.69 -8.38 23.33
CA ILE A 352 2.47 -8.15 22.12
C ILE A 352 3.92 -8.60 22.33
N ILE A 353 4.35 -9.60 21.56
CA ILE A 353 5.76 -10.00 21.44
C ILE A 353 6.35 -9.22 20.27
N LYS A 354 7.28 -8.30 20.53
CA LYS A 354 7.98 -7.55 19.48
C LYS A 354 9.32 -8.21 19.14
N LEU A 355 9.67 -8.22 17.85
CA LEU A 355 10.89 -8.85 17.34
C LEU A 355 11.87 -7.77 16.87
N TYR A 356 12.87 -7.49 17.71
CA TYR A 356 13.88 -6.45 17.44
C TYR A 356 15.26 -7.04 17.21
N LYS A 357 15.70 -7.06 15.95
CA LYS A 357 17.07 -7.46 15.57
C LYS A 357 18.16 -6.54 16.14
N ASP A 358 17.80 -5.31 16.52
CA ASP A 358 18.72 -4.23 16.84
C ASP A 358 18.56 -3.68 18.26
N LEU A 359 17.78 -4.32 19.14
CA LEU A 359 17.44 -3.76 20.47
C LEU A 359 18.70 -3.45 21.29
N GLU A 360 19.64 -4.40 21.39
CA GLU A 360 20.89 -4.21 22.12
C GLU A 360 21.75 -3.09 21.48
N THR A 361 21.76 -3.00 20.15
CA THR A 361 22.47 -1.94 19.40
C THR A 361 21.82 -0.57 19.64
N ARG A 362 20.49 -0.48 19.65
CA ARG A 362 19.74 0.74 19.97
C ARG A 362 19.99 1.17 21.40
N GLN A 363 19.93 0.24 22.37
CA GLN A 363 20.22 0.50 23.78
C GLN A 363 21.66 1.02 23.95
N LYS A 364 22.67 0.30 23.43
CA LYS A 364 24.09 0.72 23.49
C LYS A 364 24.35 2.07 22.81
N CYS A 365 23.66 2.37 21.70
CA CYS A 365 23.77 3.67 21.06
C CYS A 365 23.13 4.78 21.90
N ALA A 366 21.97 4.53 22.51
CA ALA A 366 21.31 5.49 23.40
C ALA A 366 22.18 5.79 24.63
N GLU A 367 22.67 4.76 25.31
CA GLU A 367 23.59 4.86 26.47
C GLU A 367 24.84 5.68 26.15
N LYS A 368 25.54 5.35 25.05
CA LYS A 368 26.76 6.07 24.62
C LYS A 368 26.52 7.51 24.17
N LEU A 369 25.29 7.86 23.79
CA LEU A 369 24.90 9.23 23.39
C LEU A 369 24.24 10.01 24.54
N ASP A 370 24.21 9.46 25.76
CA ASP A 370 23.52 10.03 26.93
C ASP A 370 22.03 10.30 26.68
N ILE A 371 21.38 9.38 25.96
CA ILE A 371 19.95 9.42 25.61
C ILE A 371 19.21 8.35 26.41
N PRO A 372 18.19 8.70 27.22
CA PRO A 372 17.38 7.71 27.94
C PRO A 372 16.71 6.74 26.98
N PHE A 373 16.99 5.44 27.12
CA PHE A 373 16.40 4.41 26.27
C PHE A 373 14.99 4.03 26.73
N LYS A 374 14.00 4.27 25.87
CA LYS A 374 12.56 4.07 26.04
C LYS A 374 11.98 3.21 24.89
N ASP A 375 12.75 2.25 24.41
CA ASP A 375 12.49 1.47 23.17
C ASP A 375 12.31 2.34 21.90
N GLN A 376 12.80 3.59 21.88
CA GLN A 376 12.71 4.41 20.68
C GLN A 376 13.58 3.85 19.53
N SER A 377 13.16 4.07 18.29
CA SER A 377 13.87 3.56 17.11
C SER A 377 15.25 4.21 16.98
N MET A 378 16.20 3.55 16.27
CA MET A 378 17.51 4.13 15.98
C MET A 378 17.39 5.53 15.36
N SER A 379 16.41 5.71 14.49
CA SER A 379 16.02 7.00 13.91
C SER A 379 15.72 8.08 14.95
N SER A 380 14.98 7.73 16.01
CA SER A 380 14.61 8.67 17.07
C SER A 380 15.81 9.05 17.94
N ILE A 381 16.63 8.06 18.34
CA ILE A 381 17.89 8.28 19.08
C ILE A 381 18.80 9.23 18.29
N SER A 382 18.92 8.99 16.99
CA SER A 382 19.79 9.76 16.11
C SER A 382 19.33 11.21 15.93
N MET A 383 18.01 11.42 15.82
CA MET A 383 17.44 12.77 15.73
C MET A 383 17.50 13.51 17.05
N GLU A 384 17.39 12.82 18.19
CA GLU A 384 17.61 13.45 19.50
C GLU A 384 19.07 13.91 19.64
N HIS A 385 20.05 13.05 19.35
CA HIS A 385 21.47 13.45 19.35
C HIS A 385 21.73 14.63 18.39
N PHE A 386 21.24 14.55 17.15
CA PHE A 386 21.36 15.62 16.16
C PHE A 386 20.72 16.94 16.61
N SER A 387 19.57 16.88 17.28
CA SER A 387 18.88 18.06 17.83
C SER A 387 19.63 18.66 19.03
N ARG A 388 20.30 17.83 19.85
CA ARG A 388 21.22 18.29 20.91
C ARG A 388 22.48 18.95 20.31
N THR A 389 23.02 18.44 19.20
CA THR A 389 24.17 19.05 18.52
C THR A 389 23.81 20.35 17.80
N TYR A 390 22.59 20.47 17.24
CA TYR A 390 22.10 21.64 16.49
C TYR A 390 20.70 22.13 16.94
N PRO A 391 20.53 22.62 18.18
CA PRO A 391 19.22 23.03 18.71
C PRO A 391 18.59 24.26 18.00
N HIS A 392 19.35 24.90 17.12
CA HIS A 392 18.93 26.09 16.36
C HIS A 392 19.00 25.88 14.84
N LEU A 393 19.06 24.63 14.36
CA LEU A 393 18.99 24.35 12.93
C LEU A 393 17.64 24.81 12.37
N ARG A 394 17.66 25.89 11.59
CA ARG A 394 16.48 26.36 10.86
C ARG A 394 16.04 25.30 9.85
N LYS A 395 14.76 24.94 9.89
CA LYS A 395 14.09 24.23 8.78
C LYS A 395 13.89 25.19 7.61
N SER A 396 13.76 24.66 6.39
CA SER A 396 13.33 25.47 5.25
C SER A 396 11.81 25.63 5.29
N THR A 397 11.31 26.85 5.17
CA THR A 397 9.88 27.14 5.01
C THR A 397 9.63 27.35 3.52
N LEU A 398 8.93 26.41 2.89
CA LEU A 398 8.80 26.36 1.44
C LEU A 398 7.52 27.09 0.99
N SER A 399 7.59 27.91 -0.06
CA SER A 399 6.37 28.37 -0.76
C SER A 399 5.72 27.20 -1.49
N HIS A 400 4.43 27.28 -1.84
CA HIS A 400 3.74 26.19 -2.56
C HIS A 400 4.46 25.83 -3.88
N LYS A 401 4.94 26.83 -4.63
CA LYS A 401 5.74 26.63 -5.85
C LYS A 401 7.07 25.93 -5.56
N MET A 402 7.70 26.23 -4.42
CA MET A 402 8.94 25.57 -3.98
C MET A 402 8.72 24.11 -3.60
N SER A 403 7.63 23.81 -2.88
CA SER A 403 7.26 22.43 -2.55
C SER A 403 6.96 21.64 -3.81
N SER A 404 6.20 22.18 -4.77
CA SER A 404 5.93 21.49 -6.03
C SER A 404 7.20 21.26 -6.86
N ILE A 405 8.14 22.20 -6.86
CA ILE A 405 9.47 22.03 -7.46
C ILE A 405 10.22 20.86 -6.80
N LEU A 406 10.23 20.77 -5.48
CA LEU A 406 10.93 19.69 -4.76
C LEU A 406 10.22 18.33 -4.85
N ASP A 407 8.88 18.30 -4.91
CA ASP A 407 8.08 17.07 -4.90
C ASP A 407 7.87 16.46 -6.29
N PHE A 408 7.80 17.27 -7.36
CA PHE A 408 7.47 16.81 -8.72
C PHE A 408 8.57 17.02 -9.75
N GLU A 409 9.28 18.17 -9.71
CA GLU A 409 10.32 18.52 -10.71
C GLU A 409 11.73 18.12 -10.23
N GLY A 410 11.92 18.01 -8.92
CA GLY A 410 13.08 17.45 -8.25
C GLY A 410 13.11 15.93 -8.41
N LYS A 411 13.41 15.46 -9.64
CA LYS A 411 13.61 14.04 -9.97
C LYS A 411 14.33 13.33 -8.82
N PRO A 412 13.88 12.13 -8.41
CA PRO A 412 14.45 11.41 -7.26
C PRO A 412 15.94 11.25 -7.48
N SER A 413 16.73 12.00 -6.70
CA SER A 413 18.12 12.29 -7.06
C SER A 413 19.04 11.10 -6.82
N ILE A 414 18.51 9.96 -6.34
CA ILE A 414 19.25 8.72 -6.14
C ILE A 414 19.14 7.89 -7.42
N PHE A 415 20.25 7.72 -8.12
CA PHE A 415 20.30 6.92 -9.34
C PHE A 415 20.03 5.44 -9.09
N TYR A 416 19.00 4.91 -9.73
CA TYR A 416 18.71 3.49 -9.82
C TYR A 416 18.40 3.14 -11.28
N GLY A 417 19.32 2.47 -11.97
CA GLY A 417 19.04 2.06 -13.34
C GLY A 417 20.22 1.45 -14.08
N LYS A 418 19.92 0.79 -15.19
CA LYS A 418 20.91 0.47 -16.22
C LYS A 418 21.14 1.70 -17.08
N LEU A 419 22.40 2.00 -17.37
CA LEU A 419 22.81 2.99 -18.38
C LEU A 419 23.03 2.33 -19.74
N GLN A 420 23.44 1.05 -19.76
CA GLN A 420 23.59 0.25 -20.98
C GLN A 420 22.62 -0.95 -20.99
N ASN A 421 22.11 -1.32 -22.17
CA ASN A 421 21.24 -2.49 -22.33
C ASN A 421 22.04 -3.81 -22.42
N VAL A 422 22.77 -4.15 -21.34
CA VAL A 422 23.59 -5.38 -21.25
C VAL A 422 22.98 -6.38 -20.28
N PHE A 423 23.17 -7.68 -20.54
CA PHE A 423 22.86 -8.75 -19.59
C PHE A 423 23.84 -8.71 -18.41
N PHE A 424 23.34 -8.85 -17.19
CA PHE A 424 24.19 -8.85 -16.00
C PHE A 424 24.85 -10.21 -15.85
N ASP A 425 26.19 -10.22 -15.87
CA ASP A 425 27.00 -11.42 -15.75
C ASP A 425 28.10 -11.20 -14.69
N PRO A 426 28.02 -11.86 -13.51
CA PRO A 426 29.04 -11.77 -12.47
C PRO A 426 30.43 -12.26 -12.89
N GLU A 427 30.54 -13.08 -13.96
CA GLU A 427 31.85 -13.56 -14.44
C GLU A 427 32.61 -12.45 -15.17
N THR A 428 31.91 -11.55 -15.89
CA THR A 428 32.51 -10.46 -16.69
C THR A 428 32.34 -9.05 -16.10
N MET A 429 31.56 -8.88 -15.02
CA MET A 429 31.28 -7.58 -14.41
C MET A 429 31.72 -7.49 -12.96
N ASP A 430 32.08 -6.28 -12.54
CA ASP A 430 32.35 -5.93 -11.14
C ASP A 430 31.46 -4.76 -10.69
N ALA A 431 31.23 -4.70 -9.38
CA ALA A 431 30.52 -3.61 -8.72
C ALA A 431 31.45 -2.89 -7.74
N TYR A 432 31.41 -1.55 -7.75
CA TYR A 432 32.22 -0.70 -6.88
C TYR A 432 31.32 0.27 -6.12
N ASP A 433 31.45 0.29 -4.80
CA ASP A 433 30.71 1.11 -3.83
C ASP A 433 31.60 2.23 -3.28
N ILE A 434 31.01 3.39 -2.98
CA ILE A 434 31.65 4.48 -2.25
C ILE A 434 31.37 4.29 -0.74
N PRO A 435 32.33 3.81 0.08
CA PRO A 435 32.04 3.43 1.45
C PRO A 435 31.57 4.64 2.27
N ARG A 436 30.34 4.54 2.81
CA ARG A 436 29.69 5.60 3.59
C ARG A 436 29.43 6.88 2.76
N CYS A 437 29.18 6.76 1.46
CA CYS A 437 28.94 7.86 0.51
C CYS A 437 28.19 9.06 1.09
N TYR A 438 26.96 8.88 1.62
CA TYR A 438 26.17 9.99 2.17
C TYR A 438 26.76 10.64 3.44
N THR A 439 27.48 9.86 4.27
CA THR A 439 28.26 10.43 5.39
C THR A 439 29.40 11.30 4.87
N THR A 440 30.09 10.85 3.82
CA THR A 440 31.12 11.63 3.12
C THR A 440 30.49 12.89 2.50
N SER A 441 29.33 12.81 1.85
CA SER A 441 28.62 13.98 1.33
C SER A 441 28.31 15.04 2.39
N MET A 442 27.92 14.63 3.60
CA MET A 442 27.72 15.55 4.72
C MET A 442 29.03 16.08 5.33
N TYR A 443 30.09 15.28 5.31
CA TYR A 443 31.36 15.61 5.95
C TYR A 443 32.26 16.49 5.08
N SER A 444 32.30 16.26 3.76
CA SER A 444 33.20 16.94 2.82
C SER A 444 32.46 17.76 1.76
N MET A 445 31.25 18.24 2.07
CA MET A 445 30.50 19.14 1.19
C MET A 445 31.40 20.32 0.76
N PRO A 446 31.52 20.63 -0.54
CA PRO A 446 32.45 21.66 -1.03
C PRO A 446 31.84 23.07 -1.03
N LEU A 447 30.52 23.20 -0.84
CA LEU A 447 29.77 24.46 -0.90
C LEU A 447 28.81 24.57 0.29
N GLU A 448 28.32 25.78 0.54
CA GLU A 448 27.34 26.03 1.58
C GLU A 448 25.99 25.34 1.31
N TYR A 449 25.32 24.94 2.39
CA TYR A 449 24.01 24.31 2.33
C TYR A 449 22.89 25.32 2.15
N ALA A 450 21.89 25.01 1.32
CA ALA A 450 20.73 25.86 1.12
C ALA A 450 19.64 25.66 2.20
N ILE A 451 19.15 26.76 2.78
CA ILE A 451 17.96 26.81 3.65
C ILE A 451 17.00 27.84 3.06
N PHE A 452 15.85 27.37 2.56
CA PHE A 452 14.91 28.23 1.86
C PHE A 452 13.87 28.87 2.80
N THR A 453 13.45 30.08 2.46
CA THR A 453 12.35 30.81 3.09
C THR A 453 11.17 30.97 2.13
N ILE A 454 10.00 31.37 2.63
CA ILE A 454 8.82 31.63 1.80
C ILE A 454 9.01 32.77 0.79
N PHE A 455 10.05 33.60 0.96
CA PHE A 455 10.41 34.70 0.07
C PHE A 455 11.35 34.27 -1.07
N ASP A 456 11.94 33.07 -0.97
CA ASP A 456 12.77 32.53 -2.04
C ASP A 456 11.86 32.05 -3.17
N HIS A 457 12.15 32.54 -4.38
CA HIS A 457 11.32 32.35 -5.56
C HIS A 457 12.18 32.00 -6.77
N VAL A 458 11.51 31.52 -7.82
CA VAL A 458 12.15 31.25 -9.11
C VAL A 458 12.41 32.56 -9.83
N GLU A 459 13.65 32.73 -10.27
CA GLU A 459 14.15 33.84 -11.09
C GLU A 459 14.87 33.26 -12.32
N GLU A 460 15.00 34.04 -13.39
CA GLU A 460 15.89 33.69 -14.52
C GLU A 460 17.35 33.58 -14.04
N TYR A 461 18.13 32.69 -14.63
CA TYR A 461 19.51 32.44 -14.22
C TYR A 461 20.42 33.64 -14.50
N ASP A 462 20.78 34.36 -13.43
CA ASP A 462 21.78 35.42 -13.45
C ASP A 462 23.12 34.86 -12.93
N LYS A 463 24.14 34.91 -13.81
CA LYS A 463 25.49 34.42 -13.55
C LYS A 463 26.21 35.21 -12.45
N ASP A 464 26.02 36.52 -12.36
CA ASP A 464 26.72 37.35 -11.38
C ASP A 464 26.01 37.28 -10.03
N LYS A 465 24.67 37.36 -10.02
CA LYS A 465 23.86 37.18 -8.82
C LYS A 465 24.05 35.79 -8.18
N SER A 466 24.25 34.73 -8.96
CA SER A 466 24.55 33.38 -8.46
C SER A 466 26.03 33.11 -8.14
N ASN A 467 26.95 34.05 -8.44
CA ASN A 467 28.40 33.83 -8.41
C ASN A 467 28.82 32.61 -9.25
N GLY A 468 28.37 32.56 -10.50
CA GLY A 468 28.56 31.47 -11.45
C GLY A 468 27.98 30.15 -10.98
N GLY A 469 26.81 30.18 -10.31
CA GLY A 469 26.17 29.00 -9.73
C GLY A 469 26.82 28.47 -8.44
N LYS A 470 27.61 29.28 -7.72
CA LYS A 470 28.25 28.88 -6.44
C LYS A 470 27.35 29.09 -5.23
N LYS A 471 26.51 30.13 -5.24
CA LYS A 471 25.63 30.45 -4.10
C LYS A 471 24.70 29.28 -3.77
N ALA A 472 24.46 29.08 -2.48
CA ALA A 472 23.51 28.08 -1.99
C ALA A 472 22.13 28.33 -2.60
N GLY A 473 21.58 27.32 -3.26
CA GLY A 473 20.39 27.47 -4.09
C GLY A 473 20.09 26.23 -4.93
N LEU A 474 18.97 26.28 -5.64
CA LEU A 474 18.58 25.33 -6.67
C LEU A 474 18.63 26.02 -8.05
N TYR A 475 18.93 25.25 -9.08
CA TYR A 475 19.18 25.73 -10.43
C TYR A 475 18.50 24.76 -11.41
N LEU A 476 17.69 25.28 -12.33
CA LEU A 476 17.08 24.47 -13.38
C LEU A 476 18.11 24.25 -14.48
N VAL A 477 18.65 23.04 -14.53
CA VAL A 477 19.65 22.63 -15.51
C VAL A 477 18.95 21.91 -16.65
N LYS A 478 19.27 22.33 -17.87
CA LYS A 478 18.96 21.68 -19.14
C LYS A 478 20.18 20.90 -19.62
N THR A 479 20.06 19.58 -19.75
CA THR A 479 21.17 18.72 -20.17
C THR A 479 20.67 17.34 -20.60
N THR A 480 21.41 16.68 -21.50
CA THR A 480 21.24 15.26 -21.83
C THR A 480 22.07 14.33 -20.93
N ASN A 481 22.89 14.90 -20.04
CA ASN A 481 23.78 14.14 -19.16
C ASN A 481 23.01 13.31 -18.13
N VAL A 482 23.27 12.00 -18.10
CA VAL A 482 22.62 11.11 -17.13
C VAL A 482 23.27 11.20 -15.75
N ILE A 483 24.59 11.31 -15.61
CA ILE A 483 25.25 11.49 -14.29
C ILE A 483 26.29 12.61 -14.40
N PRO A 484 26.23 13.64 -13.52
CA PRO A 484 25.53 13.64 -12.23
C PRO A 484 24.06 14.10 -12.22
N CYS A 485 23.43 14.45 -13.35
CA CYS A 485 22.11 15.12 -13.35
C CYS A 485 20.88 14.18 -13.38
N ASN A 486 20.75 13.31 -14.38
CA ASN A 486 19.54 12.58 -14.81
C ASN A 486 18.71 13.37 -15.85
N GLY A 487 19.43 14.04 -16.76
CA GLY A 487 18.88 14.97 -17.73
C GLY A 487 18.37 16.27 -17.07
N ASP A 488 17.39 16.90 -17.71
CA ASP A 488 16.73 18.11 -17.21
C ASP A 488 16.19 17.99 -15.77
N GLY A 489 16.36 19.03 -14.95
CA GLY A 489 15.75 19.10 -13.62
C GLY A 489 16.33 20.19 -12.73
N TRP A 490 15.78 20.33 -11.53
CA TRP A 490 16.33 21.21 -10.50
C TRP A 490 17.46 20.53 -9.73
N TYR A 491 18.61 21.20 -9.65
CA TYR A 491 19.81 20.71 -8.96
C TYR A 491 20.41 21.77 -8.06
N SER A 492 21.06 21.32 -6.99
CA SER A 492 21.81 22.22 -6.11
C SER A 492 23.11 22.73 -6.74
N ASN A 493 23.64 23.83 -6.21
CA ASN A 493 24.91 24.46 -6.61
C ASN A 493 26.09 23.48 -6.83
N VAL A 494 26.18 22.39 -6.07
CA VAL A 494 27.25 21.38 -6.21
C VAL A 494 27.22 20.68 -7.56
N ILE A 495 26.04 20.42 -8.14
CA ILE A 495 25.90 19.87 -9.49
C ILE A 495 26.36 20.90 -10.51
N VAL A 496 25.89 22.15 -10.40
CA VAL A 496 26.25 23.23 -11.33
C VAL A 496 27.76 23.44 -11.36
N GLN A 497 28.41 23.51 -10.18
CA GLN A 497 29.88 23.59 -10.12
C GLN A 497 30.57 22.34 -10.69
N LYS A 498 30.00 21.14 -10.51
CA LYS A 498 30.55 19.91 -11.10
C LYS A 498 30.46 19.94 -12.63
N LEU A 499 29.32 20.35 -13.20
CA LEU A 499 29.13 20.46 -14.65
C LEU A 499 30.10 21.48 -15.27
N ILE A 500 30.23 22.66 -14.66
CA ILE A 500 31.18 23.70 -15.09
C ILE A 500 32.62 23.19 -15.02
N LYS A 501 33.02 22.57 -13.90
CA LYS A 501 34.39 22.08 -13.68
C LYS A 501 34.80 21.00 -14.69
N GLU A 502 33.91 20.07 -15.00
CA GLU A 502 34.19 18.93 -15.88
C GLU A 502 33.87 19.22 -17.37
N GLY A 503 33.40 20.42 -17.70
CA GLY A 503 33.05 20.80 -19.08
C GLY A 503 31.85 20.04 -19.66
N ILE A 504 30.95 19.53 -18.82
CA ILE A 504 29.79 18.74 -19.26
C ILE A 504 28.78 19.67 -19.94
N PRO A 505 28.27 19.35 -21.15
CA PRO A 505 27.27 20.19 -21.83
C PRO A 505 26.00 20.39 -21.00
N HIS A 506 25.70 21.64 -20.69
CA HIS A 506 24.51 22.05 -19.95
C HIS A 506 24.16 23.52 -20.21
N GLN A 507 22.91 23.88 -19.94
CA GLN A 507 22.44 25.26 -19.83
C GLN A 507 21.72 25.40 -18.49
N VAL A 508 21.89 26.51 -17.78
CA VAL A 508 21.07 26.85 -16.62
C VAL A 508 20.10 27.93 -17.06
N THR A 509 18.79 27.69 -16.90
CA THR A 509 17.74 28.62 -17.36
C THR A 509 17.18 29.44 -16.21
N ASP A 510 16.99 28.81 -15.06
CA ASP A 510 16.34 29.41 -13.89
C ASP A 510 17.13 29.09 -12.62
N MET A 511 16.94 29.89 -11.59
CA MET A 511 17.56 29.69 -10.29
C MET A 511 16.62 30.09 -9.15
N ILE A 512 16.97 29.58 -7.97
CA ILE A 512 16.39 29.92 -6.68
C ILE A 512 17.56 30.04 -5.73
N ILE A 513 17.96 31.27 -5.40
CA ILE A 513 18.99 31.52 -4.40
C ILE A 513 18.34 31.44 -3.01
N ALA A 514 18.95 30.70 -2.09
CA ALA A 514 18.44 30.59 -0.73
C ALA A 514 18.74 31.88 0.06
N SER A 515 17.75 32.43 0.76
CA SER A 515 17.94 33.60 1.64
C SER A 515 18.83 33.29 2.86
N TYR A 516 19.03 32.01 3.20
CA TYR A 516 19.94 31.59 4.27
C TYR A 516 20.78 30.39 3.83
N SER A 517 22.02 30.34 4.31
CA SER A 517 22.92 29.21 4.08
C SER A 517 23.57 28.73 5.37
N LEU A 518 24.00 27.46 5.38
CA LEU A 518 24.86 26.91 6.43
C LEU A 518 26.26 26.68 5.86
N PRO A 519 27.34 26.92 6.62
CA PRO A 519 28.70 26.62 6.18
C PRO A 519 28.85 25.20 5.64
N ALA A 520 29.69 25.01 4.63
CA ALA A 520 29.96 23.69 4.04
C ALA A 520 30.45 22.65 5.08
N THR A 521 31.04 23.11 6.18
CA THR A 521 31.53 22.31 7.31
C THR A 521 30.47 22.01 8.39
N TYR A 522 29.25 22.53 8.28
CA TYR A 522 28.25 22.57 9.36
C TYR A 522 28.02 21.20 10.02
N PHE A 523 27.88 20.13 9.22
CA PHE A 523 27.60 18.79 9.74
C PHE A 523 28.82 18.01 10.27
N LYS A 524 30.05 18.52 10.10
CA LYS A 524 31.27 17.82 10.56
C LYS A 524 31.25 17.55 12.07
N LYS A 525 30.72 18.49 12.87
CA LYS A 525 30.64 18.38 14.33
C LYS A 525 29.89 17.11 14.75
N PHE A 526 28.62 17.00 14.36
CA PHE A 526 27.77 15.83 14.61
C PHE A 526 28.39 14.52 14.12
N ILE A 527 29.01 14.50 12.94
CA ILE A 527 29.64 13.28 12.40
C ILE A 527 30.84 12.83 13.24
N ASN A 528 31.65 13.78 13.72
CA ASN A 528 32.77 13.48 14.59
C ASN A 528 32.28 13.06 15.98
N GLU A 529 31.40 13.84 16.63
CA GLU A 529 30.78 13.48 17.92
C GLU A 529 30.15 12.08 17.89
N THR A 530 29.38 11.75 16.85
CA THR A 530 28.77 10.42 16.70
C THR A 530 29.83 9.31 16.58
N LYS A 531 30.94 9.55 15.88
CA LYS A 531 32.03 8.57 15.73
C LYS A 531 32.86 8.43 17.01
N ASP A 532 33.15 9.53 17.68
CA ASP A 532 33.98 9.56 18.89
C ASP A 532 33.25 8.84 20.04
N LEU A 533 31.92 9.01 20.15
CA LEU A 533 31.08 8.34 21.14
C LEU A 533 30.79 6.87 20.78
N LEU A 534 30.39 6.58 19.53
CA LEU A 534 29.92 5.23 19.15
C LEU A 534 31.02 4.29 18.67
N GLY A 535 32.08 4.83 18.08
CA GLY A 535 33.04 4.09 17.26
C GLY A 535 32.64 4.06 15.79
N ASP A 536 33.66 3.94 14.92
CA ASP A 536 33.55 4.04 13.46
C ASP A 536 32.65 2.93 12.85
N GLU A 537 32.47 1.80 13.55
CA GLU A 537 31.58 0.69 13.18
C GLU A 537 30.10 1.03 13.40
N HIS A 538 29.74 1.54 14.58
CA HIS A 538 28.35 1.75 14.97
C HIS A 538 27.78 3.11 14.50
N ALA A 539 28.63 4.11 14.28
CA ALA A 539 28.23 5.46 13.84
C ALA A 539 27.49 5.50 12.48
N LYS A 540 27.63 4.47 11.62
CA LYS A 540 26.99 4.42 10.30
C LYS A 540 25.46 4.48 10.38
N PHE A 541 24.84 3.74 11.31
CA PHE A 541 23.38 3.67 11.39
C PHE A 541 22.76 4.98 11.87
N PRO A 542 23.28 5.67 12.91
CA PRO A 542 22.73 6.96 13.31
C PRO A 542 22.87 8.06 12.27
N ILE A 543 24.04 8.20 11.65
CA ILE A 543 24.27 9.23 10.63
C ILE A 543 23.33 9.02 9.44
N ASN A 544 23.24 7.80 8.92
CA ASN A 544 22.31 7.48 7.83
C ASN A 544 20.84 7.67 8.22
N SER A 545 20.50 7.48 9.50
CA SER A 545 19.13 7.71 9.98
C SER A 545 18.77 9.19 9.96
N VAL A 546 19.68 10.08 10.39
CA VAL A 546 19.49 11.54 10.25
C VAL A 546 19.28 11.92 8.79
N ILE A 547 20.13 11.44 7.87
CA ILE A 547 20.00 11.71 6.42
C ILE A 547 18.63 11.26 5.88
N GLY A 548 18.10 10.14 6.37
CA GLY A 548 16.75 9.70 6.06
C GLY A 548 15.67 10.66 6.57
N ASN A 549 15.78 11.13 7.81
CA ASN A 549 14.82 12.05 8.42
C ASN A 549 14.86 13.45 7.80
N LEU A 550 16.02 13.93 7.33
CA LEU A 550 16.11 15.18 6.56
C LEU A 550 15.24 15.16 5.29
N GLY A 551 14.77 13.98 4.84
CA GLY A 551 13.88 13.82 3.68
C GLY A 551 12.39 13.75 3.98
N ARG A 552 11.96 13.84 5.24
CA ARG A 552 10.54 13.73 5.58
C ARG A 552 9.75 14.94 5.02
N ARG A 553 8.51 14.65 4.61
CA ARG A 553 7.51 15.65 4.21
C ARG A 553 6.86 16.21 5.47
N GLU A 554 7.15 17.46 5.76
CA GLU A 554 6.59 18.30 6.81
C GLU A 554 6.47 19.72 6.23
N ASN A 555 5.52 20.53 6.70
CA ASN A 555 5.31 21.91 6.20
C ASN A 555 6.56 22.80 6.40
N GLU A 556 7.38 22.46 7.38
CA GLU A 556 8.75 22.95 7.52
C GLU A 556 9.70 21.78 7.23
N SER A 557 10.56 21.89 6.21
CA SER A 557 11.30 20.73 5.70
C SER A 557 12.82 20.93 5.67
N HIS A 558 13.53 19.81 5.86
CA HIS A 558 14.96 19.71 5.59
C HIS A 558 15.26 19.09 4.20
N GLN A 559 14.23 18.83 3.37
CA GLN A 559 14.39 18.24 2.04
C GLN A 559 15.48 18.90 1.17
N PRO A 560 15.62 20.25 1.13
CA PRO A 560 16.72 20.92 0.43
C PRO A 560 18.12 20.41 0.84
N LEU A 561 18.36 20.23 2.14
CA LEU A 561 19.61 19.70 2.68
C LEU A 561 19.84 18.26 2.20
N ARG A 562 18.81 17.40 2.30
CA ARG A 562 18.90 16.02 1.83
C ARG A 562 19.14 15.95 0.32
N LYS A 563 18.47 16.78 -0.46
CA LYS A 563 18.69 16.85 -1.91
C LYS A 563 20.14 17.20 -2.22
N GLN A 564 20.70 18.23 -1.60
CA GLN A 564 22.09 18.63 -1.80
C GLN A 564 23.11 17.55 -1.38
N ILE A 565 22.82 16.80 -0.30
CA ILE A 565 23.62 15.63 0.14
C ILE A 565 23.64 14.53 -0.94
N ILE A 566 22.51 14.27 -1.60
CA ILE A 566 22.38 13.26 -2.66
C ILE A 566 22.98 13.78 -3.97
N ASP A 567 22.70 15.01 -4.35
CA ASP A 567 23.30 15.69 -5.50
C ASP A 567 24.84 15.63 -5.43
N TYR A 568 25.45 15.89 -4.26
CA TYR A 568 26.90 15.73 -4.08
C TYR A 568 27.37 14.26 -4.08
N ALA A 569 26.54 13.31 -3.62
CA ALA A 569 26.82 11.89 -3.80
C ALA A 569 26.93 11.52 -5.29
N ASN A 570 26.08 12.09 -6.14
CA ASN A 570 26.12 11.88 -7.59
C ASN A 570 27.38 12.48 -8.23
N CYS A 571 27.89 13.61 -7.72
CA CYS A 571 29.20 14.12 -8.12
C CYS A 571 30.33 13.13 -7.80
N MET A 572 30.28 12.46 -6.64
CA MET A 572 31.27 11.45 -6.27
C MET A 572 31.14 10.15 -7.08
N LEU A 573 29.93 9.76 -7.51
CA LEU A 573 29.74 8.66 -8.46
C LEU A 573 30.37 8.95 -9.83
N TYR A 574 30.21 10.18 -10.32
CA TYR A 574 30.86 10.63 -11.55
C TYR A 574 32.38 10.54 -11.43
N ASP A 575 32.94 11.00 -10.31
CA ASP A 575 34.38 10.88 -10.03
C ASP A 575 34.83 9.41 -9.93
N MET A 576 34.03 8.53 -9.32
CA MET A 576 34.31 7.08 -9.30
C MET A 576 34.32 6.44 -10.68
N ALA A 577 33.37 6.78 -11.55
CA ALA A 577 33.34 6.29 -12.93
C ALA A 577 34.56 6.79 -13.72
N LYS A 578 34.89 8.08 -13.61
CA LYS A 578 36.06 8.68 -14.27
C LYS A 578 37.37 8.04 -13.80
N ASP A 579 37.53 7.83 -12.49
CA ASP A 579 38.72 7.21 -11.91
C ASP A 579 38.87 5.72 -12.27
N LEU A 580 37.78 4.94 -12.25
CA LEU A 580 37.85 3.48 -12.42
C LEU A 580 37.87 3.03 -13.89
N VAL A 581 37.11 3.69 -14.76
CA VAL A 581 36.90 3.25 -16.14
C VAL A 581 37.15 4.35 -17.19
N GLY A 582 37.49 5.56 -16.76
CA GLY A 582 37.85 6.68 -17.64
C GLY A 582 36.69 7.61 -18.02
N GLY A 583 35.45 7.20 -17.78
CA GLY A 583 34.26 7.97 -18.17
C GLY A 583 32.94 7.27 -17.84
N MET A 584 31.83 8.01 -17.98
CA MET A 584 30.49 7.48 -17.69
C MET A 584 29.98 6.50 -18.75
N GLU A 585 30.52 6.56 -19.98
CA GLU A 585 30.11 5.75 -21.12
C GLU A 585 30.37 4.25 -20.92
N LYS A 586 31.37 3.88 -20.09
CA LYS A 586 31.65 2.47 -19.74
C LYS A 586 30.88 1.96 -18.52
N VAL A 587 30.14 2.82 -17.82
CA VAL A 587 29.32 2.40 -16.69
C VAL A 587 28.07 1.70 -17.22
N ILE A 588 27.88 0.43 -16.83
CA ILE A 588 26.74 -0.39 -17.26
C ILE A 588 25.48 0.04 -16.53
N ALA A 589 25.61 0.35 -15.24
CA ALA A 589 24.48 0.66 -14.36
C ALA A 589 24.94 1.32 -13.05
N VAL A 590 23.99 1.99 -12.38
CA VAL A 590 24.21 2.67 -11.10
C VAL A 590 23.11 2.34 -10.12
N LYS A 591 23.49 2.21 -8.84
CA LYS A 591 22.60 1.99 -7.70
C LYS A 591 23.10 2.82 -6.52
N ALA A 592 22.49 3.97 -6.29
CA ALA A 592 22.79 4.87 -5.17
C ALA A 592 24.30 5.18 -5.07
N ASP A 593 25.01 4.59 -4.11
CA ASP A 593 26.42 4.75 -3.82
C ASP A 593 27.36 3.83 -4.63
N CYS A 594 26.82 3.02 -5.54
CA CYS A 594 27.55 2.00 -6.29
C CYS A 594 27.38 2.09 -7.82
N ILE A 595 28.45 1.82 -8.58
CA ILE A 595 28.43 1.59 -10.03
C ILE A 595 28.75 0.13 -10.39
N VAL A 596 28.29 -0.32 -11.57
CA VAL A 596 28.63 -1.61 -12.17
C VAL A 596 29.31 -1.40 -13.52
N VAL A 597 30.44 -2.09 -13.73
CA VAL A 597 31.33 -1.96 -14.90
C VAL A 597 31.77 -3.32 -15.40
N ARG A 598 32.27 -3.43 -16.63
CA ARG A 598 32.93 -4.67 -17.11
C ARG A 598 34.33 -4.74 -16.50
N LYS A 599 34.83 -5.94 -16.27
CA LYS A 599 36.20 -6.15 -15.75
C LYS A 599 37.25 -5.59 -16.71
N ASP A 600 37.03 -5.79 -18.01
CA ASP A 600 37.93 -5.33 -19.08
C ASP A 600 37.89 -3.80 -19.30
N ASP A 601 36.87 -3.10 -18.77
CA ASP A 601 36.77 -1.63 -18.85
C ASP A 601 37.56 -0.92 -17.74
N ILE A 602 37.95 -1.65 -16.69
CA ILE A 602 38.69 -1.13 -15.53
C ILE A 602 40.10 -0.75 -15.96
N ILE A 603 40.46 0.50 -15.74
CA ILE A 603 41.84 0.98 -15.94
C ILE A 603 42.72 0.23 -14.95
N GLU A 604 43.70 -0.54 -15.44
CA GLU A 604 44.59 -1.31 -14.58
C GLU A 604 45.27 -0.40 -13.53
N ASN A 605 45.30 -0.88 -12.29
CA ASN A 605 45.94 -0.24 -11.13
C ASN A 605 45.29 1.06 -10.56
N PRO A 606 43.96 1.13 -10.31
CA PRO A 606 43.30 2.37 -9.86
C PRO A 606 43.39 2.63 -8.34
N LEU A 607 44.13 1.81 -7.57
CA LEU A 607 43.97 1.71 -6.10
C LEU A 607 45.28 1.66 -5.28
N ILE A 608 46.41 2.13 -5.79
CA ILE A 608 47.63 2.32 -4.99
C ILE A 608 48.03 3.81 -4.96
N PHE A 609 47.59 4.52 -3.91
CA PHE A 609 48.32 5.72 -3.48
C PHE A 609 49.68 5.30 -2.91
N PRO A 610 50.77 6.06 -3.16
CA PRO A 610 52.06 5.79 -2.54
C PRO A 610 51.93 5.81 -1.01
N THR A 611 52.54 4.81 -0.37
CA THR A 611 52.29 4.43 1.03
C THR A 611 52.72 5.49 2.05
N ILE A 612 51.75 6.06 2.75
CA ILE A 612 51.94 6.58 4.12
C ILE A 612 51.70 5.40 5.08
N PRO A 613 52.53 5.20 6.14
CA PRO A 613 52.47 4.02 7.00
C PRO A 613 51.33 4.07 8.04
N TYR A 614 50.08 4.23 7.58
CA TYR A 614 48.87 3.80 8.27
C TYR A 614 47.79 3.55 7.21
N GLN A 615 47.39 2.28 7.05
CA GLN A 615 46.76 1.70 5.85
C GLN A 615 45.91 2.63 4.96
N PRO A 616 46.16 2.71 3.64
CA PRO A 616 45.28 3.43 2.72
C PRO A 616 43.93 2.72 2.62
N LYS A 617 42.90 3.26 3.28
CA LYS A 617 41.50 2.88 3.01
C LYS A 617 41.24 3.18 1.53
N MET A 618 41.02 2.13 0.73
CA MET A 618 40.71 2.27 -0.70
C MET A 618 39.56 3.26 -0.90
N LYS A 619 39.71 4.16 -1.89
CA LYS A 619 38.72 5.21 -2.19
C LYS A 619 37.34 4.62 -2.53
N TYR A 620 37.35 3.43 -3.14
CA TYR A 620 36.19 2.66 -3.56
C TYR A 620 36.34 1.22 -3.09
N ARG A 621 35.22 0.57 -2.71
CA ARG A 621 35.20 -0.85 -2.30
C ARG A 621 34.60 -1.68 -3.42
N ARG A 622 35.30 -2.73 -3.88
CA ARG A 622 34.71 -3.76 -4.73
C ARG A 622 33.71 -4.58 -3.91
N GLU A 623 32.49 -4.71 -4.40
CA GLU A 623 31.46 -5.55 -3.79
C GLU A 623 31.62 -7.01 -4.26
N GLU A 624 31.47 -7.97 -3.34
CA GLU A 624 31.54 -9.41 -3.66
C GLU A 624 30.39 -9.90 -4.57
N ARG A 625 29.30 -9.14 -4.62
CA ARG A 625 28.09 -9.47 -5.36
C ARG A 625 27.61 -8.26 -6.13
N LEU A 626 27.25 -8.46 -7.40
CA LEU A 626 26.59 -7.41 -8.16
C LEU A 626 25.31 -6.97 -7.43
N PRO A 627 25.09 -5.65 -7.28
CA PRO A 627 23.90 -5.15 -6.60
C PRO A 627 22.63 -5.62 -7.31
N VAL A 628 21.56 -5.87 -6.55
CA VAL A 628 20.22 -5.99 -7.12
C VAL A 628 19.82 -4.61 -7.66
N ILE A 629 20.03 -4.42 -8.96
CA ILE A 629 19.60 -3.25 -9.72
C ILE A 629 18.20 -3.52 -10.25
N GLN A 630 17.22 -2.76 -9.79
CA GLN A 630 15.92 -2.68 -10.46
C GLN A 630 16.17 -2.15 -11.87
N SER A 631 15.72 -2.87 -12.90
CA SER A 631 15.69 -2.27 -14.24
C SER A 631 14.63 -1.18 -14.23
N LEU A 632 14.88 -0.11 -15.00
CA LEU A 632 13.87 0.90 -15.30
C LEU A 632 12.72 0.33 -16.16
N ILE A 633 12.95 -0.85 -16.76
CA ILE A 633 11.93 -1.74 -17.32
C ILE A 633 11.33 -2.58 -16.17
N PRO A 634 9.99 -2.68 -16.02
CA PRO A 634 9.34 -3.58 -15.05
C PRO A 634 9.91 -5.00 -15.12
N LYS A 635 10.47 -5.50 -14.01
CA LYS A 635 11.42 -6.62 -14.06
C LYS A 635 10.77 -7.99 -13.84
N HIS A 636 10.23 -8.57 -14.91
CA HIS A 636 9.90 -10.00 -14.94
C HIS A 636 11.17 -10.87 -14.93
N ARG A 637 11.10 -12.04 -14.28
CA ARG A 637 12.22 -13.01 -14.21
C ARG A 637 12.26 -13.89 -15.47
N ILE A 638 13.16 -13.59 -16.40
CA ILE A 638 13.51 -14.54 -17.48
C ILE A 638 14.43 -15.63 -16.91
N LEU A 639 13.88 -16.79 -16.56
CA LEU A 639 14.64 -17.99 -16.18
C LEU A 639 15.12 -18.74 -17.43
N LYS A 640 16.35 -18.48 -17.89
CA LYS A 640 16.99 -19.23 -18.98
C LYS A 640 17.48 -20.60 -18.52
N PHE A 641 16.68 -21.66 -18.73
CA PHE A 641 17.18 -23.04 -18.68
C PHE A 641 18.03 -23.37 -19.93
N LYS A 642 19.22 -23.95 -19.74
CA LYS A 642 20.07 -24.49 -20.82
C LYS A 642 19.50 -25.83 -21.34
N VAL A 643 18.43 -25.80 -22.13
CA VAL A 643 17.95 -26.99 -22.85
C VAL A 643 18.87 -27.30 -24.04
N ARG A 644 19.79 -28.26 -23.87
CA ARG A 644 20.63 -28.80 -24.96
C ARG A 644 19.89 -29.92 -25.72
N LYS A 645 19.89 -29.80 -27.06
CA LYS A 645 19.91 -30.91 -28.04
C LYS A 645 18.90 -32.06 -27.84
N LEU A 646 17.60 -31.75 -27.66
CA LEU A 646 16.55 -32.79 -27.52
C LEU A 646 15.23 -32.57 -28.27
N VAL A 647 14.99 -31.37 -28.82
CA VAL A 647 13.67 -31.01 -29.39
C VAL A 647 13.46 -31.52 -30.82
N LYS A 648 14.52 -31.59 -31.65
CA LYS A 648 14.36 -31.92 -33.09
C LYS A 648 14.07 -33.41 -33.35
N ASP A 649 14.56 -34.32 -32.50
CA ASP A 649 14.51 -35.76 -32.75
C ASP A 649 13.30 -36.46 -32.09
N ARG A 650 12.48 -35.73 -31.30
CA ARG A 650 11.39 -36.32 -30.48
C ARG A 650 9.97 -35.94 -30.88
N ILE A 651 9.77 -34.92 -31.73
CA ILE A 651 8.43 -34.44 -32.12
C ILE A 651 7.70 -35.42 -33.05
N LEU A 652 8.40 -36.33 -33.73
CA LEU A 652 7.84 -37.25 -34.73
C LEU A 652 7.41 -38.64 -34.20
N LYS A 653 7.22 -38.82 -32.88
CA LYS A 653 6.74 -40.09 -32.31
C LYS A 653 5.64 -39.91 -31.25
N GLN A 654 4.54 -40.62 -31.45
CA GLN A 654 3.28 -40.52 -30.70
C GLN A 654 3.44 -40.87 -29.20
N ASP A 655 4.37 -41.77 -28.87
CA ASP A 655 4.71 -42.23 -27.49
C ASP A 655 5.40 -41.17 -26.58
N SER A 656 5.46 -39.91 -27.04
CA SER A 656 6.08 -38.80 -26.31
C SER A 656 5.08 -37.87 -25.62
N LEU A 657 3.79 -37.95 -25.98
CA LEU A 657 2.77 -36.99 -25.51
C LEU A 657 2.51 -37.07 -24.00
N ASP A 658 2.48 -38.27 -23.42
CA ASP A 658 2.30 -38.45 -21.96
C ASP A 658 3.48 -37.89 -21.14
N ARG A 659 4.66 -37.69 -21.76
CA ARG A 659 5.79 -36.98 -21.11
C ARG A 659 5.69 -35.46 -21.24
N TYR A 660 5.06 -34.93 -22.29
CA TYR A 660 4.83 -33.49 -22.44
C TYR A 660 3.84 -32.92 -21.41
N LEU A 661 3.02 -33.77 -20.77
CA LEU A 661 2.19 -33.37 -19.63
C LEU A 661 3.01 -32.90 -18.41
N HIS A 662 4.34 -33.06 -18.39
CA HIS A 662 5.20 -32.67 -17.27
C HIS A 662 6.08 -31.41 -17.47
N ASP A 663 6.23 -30.90 -18.70
CA ASP A 663 7.01 -29.67 -18.96
C ASP A 663 6.12 -28.42 -19.20
N PRO A 664 6.61 -27.18 -18.96
CA PRO A 664 5.86 -25.93 -19.20
C PRO A 664 6.40 -25.12 -20.40
N ILE A 665 5.59 -24.96 -21.47
CA ILE A 665 5.87 -24.05 -22.59
C ILE A 665 4.53 -23.45 -23.06
N ASN A 666 4.21 -22.21 -22.66
CA ASN A 666 2.85 -21.66 -22.75
C ASN A 666 2.83 -20.15 -23.14
N ILE A 667 2.57 -19.83 -24.41
CA ILE A 667 2.00 -18.59 -25.02
C ILE A 667 2.38 -18.67 -26.51
N TYR A 668 1.47 -18.32 -27.43
CA TYR A 668 1.82 -18.02 -28.82
C TYR A 668 1.25 -16.67 -29.26
N ARG A 669 2.13 -15.78 -29.73
CA ARG A 669 1.84 -14.46 -30.32
C ARG A 669 2.16 -14.50 -31.82
N SER A 670 1.47 -13.76 -32.66
CA SER A 670 1.94 -13.43 -34.03
C SER A 670 2.35 -11.97 -34.12
N GLU A 671 3.53 -11.68 -34.67
CA GLU A 671 3.92 -10.33 -35.08
C GLU A 671 3.76 -10.15 -36.58
N GLU A 672 3.20 -9.01 -36.98
CA GLU A 672 3.47 -8.41 -38.27
C GLU A 672 4.52 -7.30 -38.05
N TYR A 673 5.69 -7.43 -38.66
CA TYR A 673 6.86 -6.52 -38.61
C TYR A 673 7.56 -6.28 -37.26
N SER A 674 8.63 -7.06 -37.01
CA SER A 674 9.89 -6.51 -36.47
C SER A 674 11.10 -7.29 -37.02
N SER A 675 12.24 -6.62 -37.24
CA SER A 675 13.38 -7.19 -37.98
C SER A 675 14.56 -7.59 -37.08
N LYS A 676 14.91 -8.89 -37.15
CA LYS A 676 16.18 -9.54 -36.74
C LYS A 676 16.61 -9.49 -35.26
N ILE A 677 16.60 -10.66 -34.61
CA ILE A 677 17.74 -11.27 -33.89
C ILE A 677 17.53 -12.81 -33.89
N TRP A 678 18.61 -13.61 -33.84
CA TRP A 678 18.61 -15.00 -34.33
C TRP A 678 18.17 -16.11 -33.35
N GLU A 679 17.27 -16.95 -33.87
CA GLU A 679 17.11 -18.42 -33.74
C GLU A 679 17.13 -19.15 -32.37
N ARG A 680 15.97 -19.75 -32.07
CA ARG A 680 15.78 -21.19 -32.30
C ARG A 680 14.39 -21.46 -32.92
N LYS A 681 14.34 -21.89 -34.18
CA LYS A 681 13.09 -22.32 -34.82
C LYS A 681 12.57 -23.63 -34.23
N VAL A 682 11.33 -23.61 -33.73
CA VAL A 682 10.46 -24.78 -33.66
C VAL A 682 9.52 -24.67 -34.87
N ASP A 683 9.77 -25.49 -35.90
CA ASP A 683 9.06 -25.45 -37.19
C ASP A 683 7.67 -26.12 -37.06
N LEU A 684 6.73 -25.43 -36.43
CA LEU A 684 5.30 -25.81 -36.39
C LEU A 684 4.62 -25.30 -37.68
N ARG A 685 4.65 -26.11 -38.74
CA ARG A 685 3.98 -25.82 -40.01
C ARG A 685 2.47 -26.00 -39.91
N ILE A 686 1.79 -24.98 -39.40
CA ILE A 686 0.34 -24.86 -39.48
C ILE A 686 -0.01 -24.57 -40.95
N LYS A 687 -0.85 -25.40 -41.60
CA LYS A 687 -1.24 -25.12 -43.00
C LYS A 687 -2.16 -23.92 -43.08
N LYS A 688 -2.21 -23.27 -44.24
CA LYS A 688 -3.15 -22.15 -44.48
C LYS A 688 -4.60 -22.62 -44.26
N GLY A 689 -5.26 -22.04 -43.26
CA GLY A 689 -6.63 -22.40 -42.86
C GLY A 689 -6.73 -23.46 -41.74
N GLU A 690 -5.61 -24.04 -41.30
CA GLU A 690 -5.56 -24.80 -40.05
C GLU A 690 -5.40 -23.84 -38.86
N ASP A 691 -6.07 -24.19 -37.77
CA ASP A 691 -6.16 -23.41 -36.56
C ASP A 691 -5.21 -24.01 -35.50
N GLY A 692 -4.27 -23.20 -35.00
CA GLY A 692 -3.22 -23.66 -34.09
C GLY A 692 -3.75 -24.22 -32.76
N ALA A 693 -4.84 -23.65 -32.23
CA ALA A 693 -5.47 -24.18 -31.03
C ALA A 693 -6.27 -25.46 -31.33
N GLN A 694 -6.94 -25.56 -32.49
CA GLN A 694 -7.59 -26.81 -32.91
C GLN A 694 -6.59 -27.95 -33.13
N MET A 695 -5.43 -27.65 -33.73
CA MET A 695 -4.35 -28.62 -33.89
C MET A 695 -3.87 -29.13 -32.53
N LEU A 696 -3.74 -28.23 -31.54
CA LEU A 696 -3.34 -28.60 -30.18
C LEU A 696 -4.43 -29.41 -29.44
N LEU A 697 -5.73 -29.13 -29.64
CA LEU A 697 -6.83 -29.95 -29.11
C LEU A 697 -6.84 -31.37 -29.68
N ASN A 698 -6.60 -31.50 -30.98
CA ASN A 698 -6.51 -32.79 -31.65
C ASN A 698 -5.34 -33.61 -31.09
N LEU A 699 -4.18 -32.97 -30.87
CA LEU A 699 -3.04 -33.59 -30.19
C LEU A 699 -3.37 -34.01 -28.75
N LEU A 700 -4.12 -33.21 -28.00
CA LEU A 700 -4.52 -33.48 -26.61
C LEU A 700 -5.61 -34.57 -26.46
N ASN A 701 -6.04 -35.23 -27.55
CA ASN A 701 -7.05 -36.30 -27.54
C ASN A 701 -8.34 -35.92 -26.76
N GLY A 702 -8.77 -34.65 -26.84
CA GLY A 702 -9.97 -34.16 -26.15
C GLY A 702 -9.83 -33.93 -24.64
N LYS A 703 -8.63 -34.05 -24.04
CA LYS A 703 -8.38 -33.71 -22.62
C LYS A 703 -8.34 -32.20 -22.33
N GLY A 704 -8.32 -31.37 -23.37
CA GLY A 704 -8.30 -29.91 -23.26
C GLY A 704 -9.68 -29.27 -23.41
N CYS A 705 -9.91 -28.15 -22.72
CA CYS A 705 -11.07 -27.28 -22.97
C CYS A 705 -10.67 -26.12 -23.90
N ARG A 706 -11.37 -25.97 -25.04
CA ARG A 706 -11.18 -24.81 -25.93
C ARG A 706 -12.06 -23.64 -25.53
N ILE A 707 -11.43 -22.49 -25.42
CA ILE A 707 -12.05 -21.28 -24.93
C ILE A 707 -11.66 -20.08 -25.81
N GLN A 708 -12.62 -19.24 -26.16
CA GLN A 708 -12.39 -17.98 -26.85
C GLN A 708 -13.05 -16.82 -26.11
N ALA A 709 -12.44 -15.63 -26.18
CA ALA A 709 -12.95 -14.44 -25.52
C ALA A 709 -14.26 -13.93 -26.14
N ASP A 710 -14.35 -13.87 -27.48
CA ASP A 710 -15.52 -13.39 -28.22
C ASP A 710 -16.48 -14.54 -28.62
N ALA A 711 -17.78 -14.25 -28.60
CA ALA A 711 -18.84 -15.12 -29.10
C ALA A 711 -18.85 -15.28 -30.62
N GLY A 712 -18.50 -14.23 -31.38
CA GLY A 712 -18.52 -14.25 -32.85
C GLY A 712 -17.44 -15.16 -33.45
N PHE A 713 -16.29 -15.27 -32.78
CA PHE A 713 -15.20 -16.13 -33.23
C PHE A 713 -15.35 -17.59 -32.79
N ALA A 714 -15.99 -17.84 -31.63
CA ALA A 714 -16.08 -19.18 -31.03
C ALA A 714 -16.67 -20.26 -31.95
N GLU A 715 -17.62 -19.87 -32.81
CA GLU A 715 -18.29 -20.77 -33.75
C GLU A 715 -17.40 -21.18 -34.94
N ASN A 716 -16.48 -20.30 -35.38
CA ASN A 716 -15.58 -20.56 -36.51
C ASN A 716 -14.56 -21.68 -36.22
N VAL A 717 -14.38 -22.04 -34.96
CA VAL A 717 -13.24 -22.83 -34.47
C VAL A 717 -13.64 -24.04 -33.62
N ASN A 718 -14.92 -24.41 -33.63
CA ASN A 718 -15.52 -25.44 -32.76
C ASN A 718 -15.21 -25.22 -31.26
N GLY A 719 -15.12 -23.94 -30.85
CA GLY A 719 -14.79 -23.53 -29.50
C GLY A 719 -16.02 -23.27 -28.64
N LYS A 720 -15.78 -22.99 -27.36
CA LYS A 720 -16.78 -22.39 -26.47
C LYS A 720 -16.34 -20.97 -26.13
N THR A 721 -17.29 -20.06 -25.94
CA THR A 721 -16.98 -18.76 -25.33
C THR A 721 -16.43 -18.97 -23.92
N ILE A 722 -15.63 -18.05 -23.40
CA ILE A 722 -15.07 -18.13 -22.04
C ILE A 722 -16.11 -18.36 -20.95
N HIS A 723 -17.30 -17.76 -21.09
CA HIS A 723 -18.44 -18.01 -20.20
C HIS A 723 -19.03 -19.42 -20.36
N LYS A 724 -19.13 -19.97 -21.58
CA LYS A 724 -19.65 -21.34 -21.83
C LYS A 724 -18.61 -22.44 -21.54
N GLY A 725 -17.33 -22.16 -21.76
CA GLY A 725 -16.20 -23.09 -21.64
C GLY A 725 -15.76 -23.30 -20.20
N LEU A 726 -15.59 -22.20 -19.45
CA LEU A 726 -15.37 -22.25 -17.99
C LEU A 726 -16.69 -22.32 -17.21
N THR A 727 -17.85 -22.43 -17.86
CA THR A 727 -19.17 -22.45 -17.19
C THR A 727 -19.36 -21.30 -16.18
N ILE A 728 -18.98 -20.08 -16.57
CA ILE A 728 -18.98 -18.88 -15.74
C ILE A 728 -20.41 -18.39 -15.49
N ASP A 729 -21.12 -19.10 -14.61
CA ASP A 729 -22.10 -18.50 -13.73
C ASP A 729 -21.55 -18.52 -12.29
N MET A 730 -21.89 -17.51 -11.50
CA MET A 730 -21.27 -17.34 -10.17
C MET A 730 -21.75 -18.34 -9.12
N THR A 731 -22.81 -19.11 -9.40
CA THR A 731 -23.21 -20.28 -8.59
C THR A 731 -22.48 -21.56 -8.98
N GLN A 732 -21.88 -21.62 -10.16
CA GLN A 732 -21.15 -22.79 -10.66
C GLN A 732 -19.65 -22.80 -10.35
N VAL A 733 -19.02 -21.67 -10.00
CA VAL A 733 -17.57 -21.62 -9.63
C VAL A 733 -17.21 -22.64 -8.53
N ALA A 734 -18.10 -22.86 -7.55
CA ALA A 734 -17.92 -23.87 -6.52
C ALA A 734 -18.12 -25.33 -7.00
N ARG A 735 -18.88 -25.56 -8.08
CA ARG A 735 -19.05 -26.87 -8.73
C ARG A 735 -17.94 -27.17 -9.75
N MET A 736 -17.45 -26.15 -10.47
CA MET A 736 -16.34 -26.21 -11.44
C MET A 736 -15.08 -26.84 -10.84
N MET A 737 -14.81 -26.52 -9.56
CA MET A 737 -13.68 -27.05 -8.77
C MET A 737 -13.69 -28.58 -8.57
N LYS A 738 -14.76 -29.29 -8.97
CA LYS A 738 -14.85 -30.77 -8.89
C LYS A 738 -14.44 -31.51 -10.17
N LYS A 739 -14.40 -30.82 -11.32
CA LYS A 739 -14.01 -31.40 -12.62
C LYS A 739 -13.29 -30.33 -13.43
N LEU A 740 -12.05 -30.07 -13.04
CA LEU A 740 -11.16 -29.15 -13.74
C LEU A 740 -10.62 -29.84 -15.01
N PRO A 741 -10.53 -29.14 -16.16
CA PRO A 741 -9.81 -29.64 -17.31
C PRO A 741 -8.29 -29.60 -17.04
N ASP A 742 -7.54 -30.59 -17.52
CA ASP A 742 -6.08 -30.63 -17.37
C ASP A 742 -5.42 -29.46 -18.11
N VAL A 743 -5.98 -29.10 -19.27
CA VAL A 743 -5.49 -28.05 -20.16
C VAL A 743 -6.62 -27.14 -20.60
N ILE A 744 -6.38 -25.83 -20.60
CA ILE A 744 -7.28 -24.81 -21.12
C ILE A 744 -6.56 -24.06 -22.25
N LEU A 745 -7.16 -24.03 -23.43
CA LEU A 745 -6.68 -23.23 -24.56
C LEU A 745 -7.53 -21.96 -24.62
N VAL A 746 -6.91 -20.78 -24.55
CA VAL A 746 -7.61 -19.48 -24.58
C VAL A 746 -7.16 -18.67 -25.78
N ASP A 747 -8.10 -18.36 -26.65
CA ASP A 747 -7.87 -17.63 -27.91
C ASP A 747 -8.36 -16.18 -27.85
N GLU A 748 -7.81 -15.34 -28.73
CA GLU A 748 -8.08 -13.90 -28.82
C GLU A 748 -7.90 -13.18 -27.47
N ILE A 749 -6.74 -13.36 -26.82
CA ILE A 749 -6.50 -12.83 -25.47
C ILE A 749 -6.55 -11.30 -25.34
N SER A 750 -6.48 -10.57 -26.46
CA SER A 750 -6.74 -9.13 -26.54
C SER A 750 -8.15 -8.74 -26.10
N GLN A 751 -9.12 -9.63 -26.25
CA GLN A 751 -10.52 -9.37 -25.90
C GLN A 751 -10.89 -9.84 -24.48
N ILE A 752 -9.92 -10.21 -23.63
CA ILE A 752 -10.21 -10.72 -22.27
C ILE A 752 -10.28 -9.58 -21.25
N PRO A 753 -11.48 -9.21 -20.75
CA PRO A 753 -11.64 -8.23 -19.69
C PRO A 753 -10.97 -8.62 -18.36
N ALA A 754 -10.56 -7.62 -17.59
CA ALA A 754 -9.86 -7.71 -16.31
C ALA A 754 -10.47 -8.71 -15.32
N TYR A 755 -11.80 -8.74 -15.22
CA TYR A 755 -12.48 -9.63 -14.28
C TYR A 755 -12.35 -11.12 -14.65
N LEU A 756 -12.20 -11.46 -15.94
CA LEU A 756 -12.02 -12.84 -16.39
C LEU A 756 -10.61 -13.36 -16.11
N TRP A 757 -9.59 -12.50 -16.15
CA TRP A 757 -8.22 -12.90 -15.78
C TRP A 757 -8.13 -13.43 -14.35
N ASN A 758 -8.89 -12.88 -13.40
CA ASN A 758 -8.98 -13.41 -12.04
C ASN A 758 -9.57 -14.83 -11.98
N ILE A 759 -10.48 -15.17 -12.90
CA ILE A 759 -11.06 -16.51 -13.01
C ILE A 759 -10.04 -17.48 -13.62
N LEU A 760 -9.34 -17.07 -14.69
CA LEU A 760 -8.24 -17.84 -15.28
C LEU A 760 -7.13 -18.12 -14.24
N TYR A 761 -6.78 -17.12 -13.43
CA TYR A 761 -5.86 -17.26 -12.30
C TYR A 761 -6.35 -18.28 -11.26
N ALA A 762 -7.63 -18.28 -10.90
CA ALA A 762 -8.19 -19.25 -9.96
C ALA A 762 -8.09 -20.70 -10.49
N TYR A 763 -8.32 -20.92 -11.78
CA TYR A 763 -8.08 -22.21 -12.44
C TYR A 763 -6.60 -22.59 -12.44
N LYS A 764 -5.69 -21.63 -12.72
CA LYS A 764 -4.24 -21.83 -12.71
C LYS A 764 -3.75 -22.30 -11.33
N MET A 765 -4.22 -21.65 -10.27
CA MET A 765 -3.95 -22.00 -8.87
C MET A 765 -4.49 -23.37 -8.44
N LYS A 766 -5.26 -24.06 -9.30
CA LYS A 766 -5.77 -25.42 -9.08
C LYS A 766 -5.09 -26.48 -9.96
N GLY A 767 -4.04 -26.09 -10.70
CA GLY A 767 -3.21 -27.00 -11.49
C GLY A 767 -3.56 -27.09 -12.97
N CYS A 768 -4.56 -26.35 -13.46
CA CYS A 768 -4.85 -26.29 -14.89
C CYS A 768 -3.69 -25.68 -15.67
N LYS A 769 -3.23 -26.35 -16.74
CA LYS A 769 -2.30 -25.74 -17.70
C LYS A 769 -3.06 -24.82 -18.64
N PHE A 770 -2.41 -23.73 -19.04
CA PHE A 770 -2.98 -22.73 -19.95
C PHE A 770 -2.07 -22.55 -21.15
N PHE A 771 -2.63 -22.65 -22.34
CA PHE A 771 -2.01 -22.11 -23.55
C PHE A 771 -2.88 -20.95 -24.01
N ILE A 772 -2.29 -19.76 -24.10
CA ILE A 772 -3.01 -18.54 -24.47
C ILE A 772 -2.47 -18.00 -25.79
N PHE A 773 -3.39 -17.56 -26.65
CA PHE A 773 -3.16 -17.19 -28.05
C PHE A 773 -3.81 -15.83 -28.34
N GLY A 774 -3.16 -15.01 -29.15
CA GLY A 774 -3.71 -13.74 -29.63
C GLY A 774 -2.63 -12.77 -30.09
N ASP A 775 -3.06 -11.58 -30.51
CA ASP A 775 -2.19 -10.51 -30.99
C ASP A 775 -2.27 -9.29 -30.06
N ALA A 776 -1.11 -8.73 -29.72
CA ALA A 776 -0.94 -7.58 -28.85
C ALA A 776 -1.41 -6.26 -29.49
N VAL A 777 -1.48 -6.23 -30.83
CA VAL A 777 -1.80 -5.03 -31.63
C VAL A 777 -3.30 -4.93 -31.95
N GLN A 778 -4.07 -5.97 -31.63
CA GLN A 778 -5.53 -5.94 -31.67
C GLN A 778 -6.12 -4.97 -30.64
N LEU A 779 -7.40 -4.64 -30.79
CA LEU A 779 -8.12 -3.75 -29.88
C LEU A 779 -8.09 -4.29 -28.43
N PRO A 780 -7.96 -3.43 -27.40
CA PRO A 780 -8.07 -3.83 -26.00
C PRO A 780 -9.51 -4.31 -25.66
N PRO A 781 -9.72 -4.98 -24.52
CA PRO A 781 -11.05 -5.42 -24.13
C PRO A 781 -11.97 -4.23 -23.88
N VAL A 782 -13.25 -4.38 -24.22
CA VAL A 782 -14.27 -3.32 -24.03
C VAL A 782 -14.68 -3.22 -22.55
N GLU A 783 -13.89 -2.48 -21.78
CA GLU A 783 -14.11 -2.18 -20.35
C GLU A 783 -14.08 -0.67 -20.07
N LEU A 784 -14.57 -0.26 -18.89
CA LEU A 784 -14.41 1.13 -18.44
C LEU A 784 -12.93 1.38 -18.09
N PRO A 785 -12.36 2.57 -18.33
CA PRO A 785 -10.94 2.84 -18.08
C PRO A 785 -10.46 2.54 -16.64
N LYS A 786 -11.34 2.67 -15.64
CA LYS A 786 -11.05 2.33 -14.24
C LYS A 786 -10.98 0.82 -13.93
N GLN A 787 -11.29 -0.03 -14.91
CA GLN A 787 -11.34 -1.49 -14.79
C GLN A 787 -10.22 -2.18 -15.57
N MET A 788 -9.58 -1.49 -16.52
CA MET A 788 -8.46 -2.03 -17.29
C MET A 788 -7.29 -2.40 -16.36
N LEU A 789 -6.70 -3.59 -16.57
CA LEU A 789 -5.57 -4.09 -15.77
C LEU A 789 -4.30 -3.25 -15.95
N ALA A 790 -4.08 -2.76 -17.17
CA ALA A 790 -2.97 -1.92 -17.61
C ALA A 790 -3.30 -1.40 -19.02
N GLU A 791 -2.52 -0.42 -19.52
CA GLU A 791 -2.55 -0.04 -20.94
C GLU A 791 -2.01 -1.16 -21.85
N ASP A 792 -1.00 -1.91 -21.37
CA ASP A 792 -0.57 -3.19 -21.95
C ASP A 792 -0.92 -4.34 -20.98
N TYR A 793 -2.00 -5.06 -21.30
CA TYR A 793 -2.49 -6.16 -20.48
C TYR A 793 -1.58 -7.40 -20.53
N LEU A 794 -0.76 -7.58 -21.58
CA LEU A 794 0.13 -8.73 -21.74
C LEU A 794 1.34 -8.66 -20.80
N GLU A 795 1.82 -7.45 -20.50
CA GLU A 795 2.92 -7.25 -19.55
C GLU A 795 2.50 -7.44 -18.08
N THR A 796 1.22 -7.69 -17.79
CA THR A 796 0.75 -7.88 -16.43
C THR A 796 1.27 -9.17 -15.79
N TYR A 797 1.56 -9.12 -14.48
CA TYR A 797 1.98 -10.28 -13.70
C TYR A 797 0.99 -11.46 -13.80
N MET A 798 -0.31 -11.17 -13.94
CA MET A 798 -1.35 -12.18 -14.01
C MET A 798 -1.29 -12.99 -15.32
N VAL A 799 -1.10 -12.33 -16.47
CA VAL A 799 -0.89 -13.01 -17.76
C VAL A 799 0.37 -13.87 -17.71
N SER A 800 1.48 -13.28 -17.24
CA SER A 800 2.76 -13.98 -17.06
C SER A 800 2.62 -15.22 -16.17
N PHE A 801 1.91 -15.11 -15.03
CA PHE A 801 1.68 -16.24 -14.11
C PHE A 801 0.83 -17.36 -14.73
N ILE A 802 -0.25 -17.01 -15.43
CA ILE A 802 -1.12 -17.98 -16.12
C ILE A 802 -0.32 -18.76 -17.19
N ALA A 803 0.60 -18.07 -17.87
CA ALA A 803 1.51 -18.60 -18.88
C ALA A 803 2.80 -19.29 -18.37
N ASP A 804 2.98 -19.46 -17.05
CA ASP A 804 4.23 -19.97 -16.45
C ASP A 804 5.49 -19.14 -16.84
N GLY A 805 5.31 -17.86 -17.19
CA GLY A 805 6.38 -16.95 -17.62
C GLY A 805 6.94 -17.21 -19.02
N ASN A 806 6.30 -18.06 -19.83
CA ASN A 806 6.72 -18.34 -21.20
C ASN A 806 6.10 -17.34 -22.19
N LEU A 807 6.81 -17.03 -23.28
CA LEU A 807 6.33 -16.20 -24.39
C LEU A 807 6.98 -16.67 -25.69
N ILE A 808 6.18 -17.16 -26.64
CA ILE A 808 6.62 -17.46 -28.02
C ILE A 808 6.03 -16.40 -28.94
N THR A 809 6.87 -15.78 -29.77
CA THR A 809 6.44 -14.90 -30.86
C THR A 809 6.71 -15.58 -32.20
N LEU A 810 5.66 -15.72 -33.00
CA LEU A 810 5.66 -16.18 -34.39
C LEU A 810 5.94 -14.94 -35.26
N THR A 811 6.98 -15.00 -36.08
CA THR A 811 7.48 -13.86 -36.87
C THR A 811 7.27 -14.02 -38.38
N GLU A 812 6.64 -15.11 -38.81
CA GLU A 812 6.41 -15.45 -40.23
C GLU A 812 4.90 -15.44 -40.51
N ASN A 813 4.44 -14.50 -41.35
CA ASN A 813 3.02 -14.38 -41.68
C ASN A 813 2.62 -15.32 -42.83
N HIS A 814 1.96 -16.44 -42.50
CA HIS A 814 1.50 -17.43 -43.47
C HIS A 814 0.14 -17.11 -44.13
N ARG A 815 -0.58 -16.06 -43.67
CA ARG A 815 -1.91 -15.69 -44.22
C ARG A 815 -1.78 -15.19 -45.67
N TYR A 816 -0.72 -14.43 -45.94
CA TYR A 816 -0.52 -13.64 -47.16
C TYR A 816 0.63 -14.12 -48.08
N ILE A 817 1.10 -15.37 -47.97
CA ILE A 817 2.25 -15.88 -48.75
C ILE A 817 2.15 -15.70 -50.30
N ASN A 818 0.94 -15.55 -50.84
CA ASN A 818 0.70 -15.28 -52.27
C ASN A 818 0.01 -13.91 -52.52
N ASP A 819 0.06 -12.98 -51.56
CA ASP A 819 -0.58 -11.67 -51.66
C ASP A 819 0.39 -10.61 -52.24
N PRO A 820 0.01 -9.88 -53.31
CA PRO A 820 0.87 -8.83 -53.90
C PRO A 820 1.29 -7.72 -52.92
N SER A 821 0.53 -7.49 -51.84
CA SER A 821 0.88 -6.50 -50.81
C SER A 821 2.20 -6.79 -50.10
N ASN A 822 2.57 -8.06 -49.93
CA ASN A 822 3.86 -8.45 -49.35
C ASN A 822 5.06 -7.99 -50.21
N MET A 823 4.92 -8.02 -51.54
CA MET A 823 5.92 -7.46 -52.45
C MET A 823 6.09 -5.94 -52.24
N MET A 824 4.98 -5.22 -51.97
CA MET A 824 5.04 -3.80 -51.64
C MET A 824 5.75 -3.54 -50.31
N HIS A 825 5.56 -4.40 -49.31
CA HIS A 825 6.25 -4.29 -48.03
C HIS A 825 7.75 -4.66 -48.11
N GLU A 826 8.14 -5.61 -48.96
CA GLU A 826 9.56 -5.88 -49.26
C GLU A 826 10.20 -4.65 -49.91
N ILE A 827 9.52 -4.00 -50.86
CA ILE A 827 9.97 -2.75 -51.49
C ILE A 827 10.12 -1.62 -50.46
N VAL A 828 9.11 -1.39 -49.60
CA VAL A 828 9.19 -0.37 -48.53
C VAL A 828 10.30 -0.66 -47.54
N SER A 829 10.56 -1.94 -47.25
CA SER A 829 11.65 -2.36 -46.38
C SER A 829 13.02 -2.17 -47.05
N ALA A 830 13.15 -2.41 -48.35
CA ALA A 830 14.38 -2.13 -49.10
C ALA A 830 14.70 -0.62 -49.09
N VAL A 831 13.72 0.23 -49.46
CA VAL A 831 13.87 1.69 -49.48
C VAL A 831 14.29 2.25 -48.11
N LYS A 832 13.72 1.73 -47.01
CA LYS A 832 14.08 2.12 -45.63
C LYS A 832 15.46 1.64 -45.15
N ASN A 833 16.13 0.74 -45.88
CA ASN A 833 17.50 0.31 -45.56
C ASN A 833 18.56 0.93 -46.49
N GLU A 834 18.14 1.67 -47.53
CA GLU A 834 19.01 2.46 -48.41
C GLU A 834 19.02 3.97 -48.04
N THR A 835 18.37 4.34 -46.93
CA THR A 835 18.37 5.68 -46.32
C THR A 835 18.84 5.63 -44.87
#